data_AF-A0A2E7KXW4-F1
#
_entry.id   AF-A0A2E7KXW4-F1
#
_cell.length_a   1.000
_cell.length_b   1.000
_cell.length_c   1.000
_cell.angle_alpha   90.00
_cell.angle_beta   90.00
_cell.angle_gamma   90.00
#
_symmetry.space_group_name_H-M   'P 1'
#
loop_
_entity.id
_entity.type
_entity.pdbx_description
1 polymer ?
#
loop_
_entity_poly.entity_id
_entity_poly.type
_entity_poly.pdbx_seq_one_letter_code
_entity_poly.pdbx_strand_id
1 'polypeptide(L)'
;TQTYLFLSDILNQPRIPEGYPLPWVGRNGQAIGGDYEMDPNVVGKLYSREELSEALLDIPTISIVTNKENLFDSQFGIQVNPRDSGINSEREISVEFINFEDSPNTQEDAGMRMNGNASRLVSRPKHNFRVIFRDDYGDGTLKYPLFGEDAVTDRFNSFILRGGNGNSWIHPSKNVYENAMYIRDQWFRDAHQLMGYPEALQREVHVYFNGLYWGMHHLFERIEEEWSAERFGGKKEEWEGFRIVAGNKIEIINGTTEEVQKGIHDSWQAVLEAASNGNLEGVKEYLDLHSFIDYLILNFQAGNSDWDQNNVRAMRRVSPPGKFMFFCHDSERAGFNVGSPNVAIDVTNKNNAKAPTAIHSLLVKDPEYRLLFADRVRLHLFNDGALTPLNGAALWRKRSEGIRNALKAESARWGDYRKEPPLDLEDWQGALNREYNQWFPKRNPIVINQFRSRGWYPNIESPDFSQHGGQVTSNYSLSIKNPNTDGTVFYTLDGTDPRIPTMSSEDIELISEKASAKILIQSEDSGLDLNWTGLNFEDSSWQSGQNGIGFERIAGDFDDSINFPILEMRGKNSSCLIRIPFEISDKETLNQIASLKLHIKYDDGFAAFINGKFAIGKNSPDPLLWNSRATKSHPDQLAMEYESIDISKIIPELFIGKNILAIQGMNTSRAGSDFLISPKLSYETRSSIGVSNSAITYSTPITLSSSGTVKARVLKEGTWSPINEAKFIVGSPANSDNLVISELLYNPRGNSEENEFIELMNISDQRIELSGVQFTNGIRYTFKDDERLEPLQRLVLTPSDYEGQLDNGGERITLIDADGKTIESFRYNDKAPWFESPDGEGPSLVRISPEKASDPDMASSWRPSTTDNGNPGTSDAYSYEGGELLDYAINANRKLPIRYEFIKDLNNDTTSLICSISRNLGADDVLITMEFSTNLNDWDEGIFLSDSLNSSDKNEISWKSHPISINSPGKQFARLKISTR
;
A
#
# COMPACT_ATOMS: atom_id res chain seq x y z
N THR A 1 -7.81 25.92 -24.90
CA THR A 1 -8.29 25.76 -26.29
C THR A 1 -9.58 24.96 -26.33
N GLN A 2 -10.19 24.71 -27.51
CA GLN A 2 -11.24 23.70 -27.68
C GLN A 2 -10.93 22.89 -28.94
N THR A 3 -10.75 21.58 -28.78
CA THR A 3 -10.39 20.65 -29.86
C THR A 3 -11.63 19.94 -30.39
N TYR A 4 -11.77 19.89 -31.72
CA TYR A 4 -12.78 19.08 -32.41
C TYR A 4 -12.07 17.98 -33.21
N LEU A 5 -12.31 16.72 -32.87
CA LEU A 5 -11.68 15.56 -33.49
C LEU A 5 -12.67 14.84 -34.42
N PHE A 6 -12.42 14.88 -35.72
CA PHE A 6 -13.23 14.17 -36.71
C PHE A 6 -12.59 12.82 -37.04
N LEU A 7 -13.25 11.72 -36.66
CA LEU A 7 -12.72 10.37 -36.85
C LEU A 7 -12.39 10.07 -38.32
N SER A 8 -13.18 10.58 -39.27
CA SER A 8 -12.90 10.44 -40.70
C SER A 8 -11.54 11.00 -41.11
N ASP A 9 -11.15 12.13 -40.52
CA ASP A 9 -9.90 12.83 -40.83
C ASP A 9 -8.73 12.13 -40.16
N ILE A 10 -8.92 11.65 -38.93
CA ILE A 10 -7.96 10.84 -38.20
C ILE A 10 -7.62 9.58 -38.99
N LEU A 11 -8.62 8.85 -39.48
CA LEU A 11 -8.42 7.66 -40.32
C LEU A 11 -7.77 7.94 -41.68
N ASN A 12 -7.65 9.21 -42.07
CA ASN A 12 -6.95 9.65 -43.28
C ASN A 12 -5.66 10.43 -42.97
N GLN A 13 -5.16 10.35 -41.72
CA GLN A 13 -3.97 11.07 -41.29
C GLN A 13 -2.78 10.70 -42.21
N PRO A 14 -2.22 11.66 -42.96
CA PRO A 14 -1.26 11.37 -44.01
C PRO A 14 0.14 11.17 -43.44
N ARG A 15 1.01 10.51 -44.20
CA ARG A 15 2.45 10.39 -43.91
C ARG A 15 3.18 11.72 -43.67
N ILE A 16 2.76 12.79 -44.33
CA ILE A 16 3.34 14.13 -44.20
C ILE A 16 2.21 15.13 -43.91
N PRO A 17 1.80 15.27 -42.64
CA PRO A 17 0.80 16.25 -42.26
C PRO A 17 1.26 17.69 -42.54
N GLU A 18 0.31 18.58 -42.82
CA GLU A 18 0.62 19.95 -43.21
C GLU A 18 1.39 20.70 -42.11
N GLY A 19 2.55 21.26 -42.48
CA GLY A 19 3.41 22.03 -41.57
C GLY A 19 4.10 21.20 -40.49
N TYR A 20 4.21 19.87 -40.65
CA TYR A 20 5.02 19.00 -39.80
C TYR A 20 6.30 18.56 -40.52
N PRO A 21 7.46 18.49 -39.84
CA PRO A 21 8.71 18.11 -40.47
C PRO A 21 8.80 16.59 -40.68
N LEU A 22 9.33 16.15 -41.83
CA LEU A 22 9.75 14.77 -42.05
C LEU A 22 10.99 14.75 -42.99
N PRO A 23 12.13 14.13 -42.60
CA PRO A 23 12.38 13.48 -41.31
C PRO A 23 12.41 14.50 -40.16
N TRP A 24 12.31 14.01 -38.93
CA TRP A 24 12.57 14.81 -37.75
C TRP A 24 14.07 15.12 -37.66
N VAL A 25 14.46 16.30 -37.20
CA VAL A 25 15.88 16.70 -37.14
C VAL A 25 16.21 17.27 -35.76
N GLY A 26 17.12 16.61 -35.04
CA GLY A 26 17.60 17.08 -33.73
C GLY A 26 18.70 18.13 -33.83
N ARG A 27 19.10 18.70 -32.67
CA ARG A 27 20.08 19.80 -32.55
C ARG A 27 21.42 19.56 -33.27
N ASN A 28 21.83 18.30 -33.37
CA ASN A 28 23.09 17.90 -34.01
C ASN A 28 22.95 17.61 -35.52
N GLY A 29 21.82 17.95 -36.13
CA GLY A 29 21.52 17.63 -37.54
C GLY A 29 21.21 16.15 -37.79
N GLN A 30 21.06 15.35 -36.73
CA GLN A 30 20.69 13.93 -36.84
C GLN A 30 19.25 13.81 -37.35
N ALA A 31 19.08 13.14 -38.50
CA ALA A 31 17.77 12.70 -38.95
C ALA A 31 17.23 11.58 -38.04
N ILE A 32 16.01 11.76 -37.55
CA ILE A 32 15.26 10.83 -36.74
C ILE A 32 14.07 10.34 -37.60
N GLY A 33 13.86 9.02 -37.64
CA GLY A 33 12.77 8.40 -38.38
C GLY A 33 11.43 8.77 -37.77
N GLY A 34 10.85 9.87 -38.26
CA GLY A 34 9.51 10.31 -37.91
C GLY A 34 8.46 9.46 -38.59
N ASP A 35 7.34 9.32 -37.93
CA ASP A 35 6.18 8.60 -38.42
C ASP A 35 4.91 9.29 -37.93
N TYR A 36 3.99 9.52 -38.85
CA TYR A 36 2.71 10.19 -38.64
C TYR A 36 1.54 9.42 -39.25
N GLU A 37 1.76 8.44 -40.14
CA GLU A 37 0.67 7.92 -40.97
C GLU A 37 -0.28 7.04 -40.14
N MET A 38 -1.58 7.08 -40.47
CA MET A 38 -2.45 5.94 -40.19
C MET A 38 -2.31 4.96 -41.35
N ASP A 39 -1.69 3.81 -41.10
CA ASP A 39 -1.22 2.88 -42.13
C ASP A 39 -2.37 2.46 -43.07
N PRO A 40 -2.28 2.79 -44.38
CA PRO A 40 -3.29 2.40 -45.37
C PRO A 40 -3.34 0.88 -45.65
N ASN A 41 -2.42 0.08 -45.10
CA ASN A 41 -2.49 -1.37 -45.08
C ASN A 41 -3.30 -1.92 -43.91
N VAL A 42 -3.55 -1.11 -42.89
CA VAL A 42 -4.44 -1.45 -41.78
C VAL A 42 -5.82 -0.84 -42.01
N VAL A 43 -5.89 0.47 -42.29
CA VAL A 43 -7.15 1.22 -42.43
C VAL A 43 -7.94 0.76 -43.65
N GLY A 44 -9.11 0.16 -43.41
CA GLY A 44 -10.01 -0.35 -44.44
C GLY A 44 -9.57 -1.65 -45.12
N LYS A 45 -8.40 -2.20 -44.75
CA LYS A 45 -7.88 -3.46 -45.29
C LYS A 45 -7.80 -4.55 -44.22
N LEU A 46 -7.15 -4.27 -43.10
CA LEU A 46 -7.07 -5.20 -41.97
C LEU A 46 -8.29 -5.04 -41.04
N TYR A 47 -8.64 -3.80 -40.74
CA TYR A 47 -9.85 -3.45 -40.01
C TYR A 47 -10.73 -2.54 -40.86
N SER A 48 -12.04 -2.67 -40.74
CA SER A 48 -12.98 -1.73 -41.35
C SER A 48 -12.83 -0.33 -40.73
N ARG A 49 -13.29 0.70 -41.45
CA ARG A 49 -13.22 2.07 -40.94
C ARG A 49 -14.15 2.28 -39.75
N GLU A 50 -15.26 1.55 -39.73
CA GLU A 50 -16.22 1.50 -38.63
C GLU A 50 -15.56 0.93 -37.36
N GLU A 51 -14.90 -0.24 -37.47
CA GLU A 51 -14.18 -0.82 -36.33
C GLU A 51 -13.08 0.09 -35.79
N LEU A 52 -12.37 0.82 -36.66
CA LEU A 52 -11.35 1.77 -36.21
C LEU A 52 -11.97 3.03 -35.59
N SER A 53 -13.14 3.45 -36.05
CA SER A 53 -13.88 4.56 -35.42
C SER A 53 -14.34 4.17 -34.02
N GLU A 54 -14.85 2.96 -33.84
CA GLU A 54 -15.18 2.40 -32.53
C GLU A 54 -13.94 2.30 -31.64
N ALA A 55 -12.81 1.80 -32.17
CA ALA A 55 -11.55 1.71 -31.44
C ALA A 55 -11.01 3.07 -30.97
N LEU A 56 -11.22 4.14 -31.76
CA LEU A 56 -10.83 5.51 -31.39
C LEU A 56 -11.75 6.14 -30.32
N LEU A 57 -12.92 5.57 -30.07
CA LEU A 57 -13.87 6.00 -29.03
C LEU A 57 -13.85 5.10 -27.79
N ASP A 58 -13.16 3.95 -27.86
CA ASP A 58 -13.15 2.89 -26.85
C ASP A 58 -12.55 3.31 -25.49
N ILE A 59 -11.60 4.24 -25.52
CA ILE A 59 -10.90 4.75 -24.34
C ILE A 59 -10.86 6.29 -24.38
N PRO A 60 -10.77 6.97 -23.22
CA PRO A 60 -10.77 8.43 -23.15
C PRO A 60 -9.61 9.06 -23.92
N THR A 61 -9.76 10.34 -24.23
CA THR A 61 -8.79 11.11 -25.01
C THR A 61 -8.13 12.19 -24.18
N ILE A 62 -6.81 12.30 -24.33
CA ILE A 62 -6.01 13.46 -23.92
C ILE A 62 -5.56 14.19 -25.20
N SER A 63 -6.13 15.37 -25.45
CA SER A 63 -5.70 16.23 -26.55
C SER A 63 -4.72 17.28 -26.03
N ILE A 64 -3.55 17.37 -26.63
CA ILE A 64 -2.50 18.32 -26.26
C ILE A 64 -2.29 19.30 -27.40
N VAL A 65 -2.46 20.59 -27.10
CA VAL A 65 -2.25 21.68 -28.05
C VAL A 65 -1.03 22.50 -27.59
N THR A 66 -0.11 22.73 -28.53
CA THR A 66 1.13 23.49 -28.31
C THR A 66 1.66 24.04 -29.63
N ASN A 67 2.47 25.09 -29.60
CA ASN A 67 3.25 25.49 -30.77
C ASN A 67 4.07 24.28 -31.27
N LYS A 68 4.02 23.99 -32.58
CA LYS A 68 4.74 22.86 -33.20
C LYS A 68 6.25 22.91 -32.93
N GLU A 69 6.82 24.11 -32.82
CA GLU A 69 8.23 24.32 -32.50
C GLU A 69 8.61 23.74 -31.13
N ASN A 70 7.70 23.75 -30.14
CA ASN A 70 7.94 23.13 -28.83
C ASN A 70 8.22 21.62 -28.93
N LEU A 71 7.71 20.97 -29.98
CA LEU A 71 7.93 19.55 -30.25
C LEU A 71 9.10 19.34 -31.21
N PHE A 72 9.16 20.08 -32.32
CA PHE A 72 10.01 19.72 -33.47
C PHE A 72 11.10 20.73 -33.83
N ASP A 73 11.23 21.86 -33.13
CA ASP A 73 12.35 22.76 -33.38
C ASP A 73 13.70 22.06 -33.14
N SER A 74 14.67 22.28 -34.03
CA SER A 74 15.96 21.60 -33.94
C SER A 74 16.71 21.93 -32.65
N GLN A 75 16.56 23.15 -32.11
CA GLN A 75 17.28 23.61 -30.93
C GLN A 75 16.56 23.28 -29.63
N PHE A 76 15.24 23.36 -29.57
CA PHE A 76 14.49 23.20 -28.31
C PHE A 76 13.27 22.27 -28.39
N GLY A 77 12.94 21.73 -29.56
CA GLY A 77 11.84 20.78 -29.71
C GLY A 77 12.08 19.51 -28.90
N ILE A 78 11.19 19.20 -27.96
CA ILE A 78 11.41 18.10 -27.01
C ILE A 78 11.25 16.71 -27.65
N GLN A 79 10.49 16.59 -28.74
CA GLN A 79 10.32 15.35 -29.50
C GLN A 79 11.59 14.98 -30.28
N VAL A 80 12.35 15.99 -30.73
CA VAL A 80 13.58 15.80 -31.52
C VAL A 80 14.86 15.95 -30.71
N ASN A 81 14.76 16.52 -29.50
CA ASN A 81 15.81 16.58 -28.49
C ASN A 81 15.38 15.85 -27.20
N PRO A 82 15.03 14.56 -27.27
CA PRO A 82 14.36 13.85 -26.17
C PRO A 82 15.22 13.72 -24.92
N ARG A 83 16.54 13.97 -25.00
CA ARG A 83 17.49 13.92 -23.87
C ARG A 83 17.59 15.21 -23.07
N ASP A 84 16.91 16.29 -23.47
CA ASP A 84 16.81 17.50 -22.67
C ASP A 84 15.97 17.27 -21.40
N SER A 85 16.40 17.82 -20.27
CA SER A 85 15.78 17.62 -18.95
C SER A 85 15.82 18.87 -18.09
N GLY A 86 15.07 18.88 -17.00
CA GLY A 86 14.96 20.01 -16.09
C GLY A 86 13.95 21.05 -16.57
N ILE A 87 13.78 22.13 -15.79
CA ILE A 87 12.74 23.14 -16.05
C ILE A 87 12.88 23.80 -17.43
N ASN A 88 14.11 23.97 -17.94
CA ASN A 88 14.35 24.55 -19.27
C ASN A 88 13.87 23.66 -20.43
N SER A 89 13.59 22.37 -20.18
CA SER A 89 13.00 21.45 -21.16
C SER A 89 11.47 21.41 -21.10
N GLU A 90 10.84 22.10 -20.15
CA GLU A 90 9.39 22.15 -20.00
C GLU A 90 8.79 23.05 -21.10
N ARG A 91 7.69 22.60 -21.69
CA ARG A 91 6.95 23.33 -22.74
C ARG A 91 5.54 23.57 -22.24
N GLU A 92 5.09 24.81 -22.37
CA GLU A 92 3.71 25.19 -22.12
C GLU A 92 2.79 24.46 -23.12
N ILE A 93 1.72 23.90 -22.59
CA ILE A 93 0.69 23.17 -23.34
C ILE A 93 -0.70 23.55 -22.81
N SER A 94 -1.69 23.46 -23.70
CA SER A 94 -3.09 23.34 -23.31
C SER A 94 -3.47 21.85 -23.40
N VAL A 95 -3.99 21.29 -22.32
CA VAL A 95 -4.40 19.88 -22.24
C VAL A 95 -5.91 19.77 -22.06
N GLU A 96 -6.56 18.98 -22.91
CA GLU A 96 -8.00 18.75 -22.87
C GLU A 96 -8.30 17.28 -22.56
N PHE A 97 -9.18 17.06 -21.59
CA PHE A 97 -9.69 15.76 -21.15
C PHE A 97 -11.04 15.53 -21.83
N ILE A 98 -11.12 14.51 -22.69
CA ILE A 98 -12.29 14.27 -23.56
C ILE A 98 -12.80 12.85 -23.36
N ASN A 99 -14.11 12.69 -23.18
CA ASN A 99 -14.81 11.42 -23.01
C ASN A 99 -14.29 10.59 -21.82
N PHE A 100 -13.95 11.25 -20.72
CA PHE A 100 -13.83 10.56 -19.43
C PHE A 100 -15.24 10.33 -18.91
N GLU A 101 -15.56 9.06 -18.63
CA GLU A 101 -16.86 8.63 -18.11
C GLU A 101 -17.29 9.47 -16.91
N ASP A 102 -18.57 9.85 -16.89
CA ASP A 102 -19.23 10.68 -15.87
C ASP A 102 -18.60 12.07 -15.60
N SER A 103 -17.62 12.46 -16.41
CA SER A 103 -16.88 13.72 -16.24
C SER A 103 -17.12 14.67 -17.40
N PRO A 104 -17.28 15.99 -17.15
CA PRO A 104 -17.33 16.96 -18.22
C PRO A 104 -16.00 17.01 -18.97
N ASN A 105 -16.06 17.33 -20.26
CA ASN A 105 -14.86 17.65 -21.02
C ASN A 105 -14.27 18.96 -20.47
N THR A 106 -13.01 18.93 -20.08
CA THR A 106 -12.33 20.06 -19.40
C THR A 106 -11.02 20.38 -20.09
N GLN A 107 -10.64 21.66 -20.06
CA GLN A 107 -9.34 22.13 -20.53
C GLN A 107 -8.56 22.75 -19.38
N GLU A 108 -7.28 22.41 -19.29
CA GLU A 108 -6.33 22.98 -18.33
C GLU A 108 -5.05 23.41 -19.03
N ASP A 109 -4.35 24.38 -18.46
CA ASP A 109 -3.03 24.80 -18.91
C ASP A 109 -1.96 24.13 -18.04
N ALA A 110 -0.89 23.63 -18.69
CA ALA A 110 0.11 22.81 -18.02
C ALA A 110 1.50 22.92 -18.67
N GLY A 111 2.50 22.43 -17.95
CA GLY A 111 3.83 22.16 -18.49
C GLY A 111 3.97 20.71 -18.95
N MET A 112 4.70 20.48 -20.03
CA MET A 112 5.03 19.15 -20.52
C MET A 112 6.53 18.98 -20.73
N ARG A 113 7.07 17.85 -20.29
CA ARG A 113 8.48 17.46 -20.51
C ARG A 113 8.64 15.97 -20.77
N MET A 114 9.82 15.61 -21.27
CA MET A 114 10.21 14.22 -21.46
C MET A 114 10.31 13.47 -20.12
N ASN A 115 9.83 12.22 -20.08
CA ASN A 115 9.89 11.36 -18.89
C ASN A 115 10.63 10.04 -19.16
N GLY A 116 11.33 9.50 -18.15
CA GLY A 116 12.05 8.23 -18.21
C GLY A 116 13.48 8.33 -18.76
N ASN A 117 14.04 7.18 -19.16
CA ASN A 117 15.40 7.09 -19.73
C ASN A 117 15.39 6.37 -21.08
N ALA A 118 15.00 5.09 -21.09
CA ALA A 118 14.91 4.27 -22.30
C ALA A 118 13.91 4.85 -23.31
N SER A 119 12.81 5.41 -22.83
CA SER A 119 11.78 6.08 -23.61
C SER A 119 12.27 7.28 -24.41
N ARG A 120 13.40 7.88 -24.01
CA ARG A 120 13.99 9.09 -24.60
C ARG A 120 15.08 8.78 -25.62
N LEU A 121 15.23 7.51 -26.00
CA LEU A 121 16.08 7.11 -27.11
C LEU A 121 15.36 7.37 -28.42
N VAL A 122 16.04 8.00 -29.39
CA VAL A 122 15.51 8.26 -30.74
C VAL A 122 15.13 7.01 -31.52
N SER A 123 15.63 5.83 -31.10
CA SER A 123 15.20 4.55 -31.64
C SER A 123 13.78 4.14 -31.22
N ARG A 124 13.14 4.89 -30.30
CA ARG A 124 11.76 4.70 -29.85
C ARG A 124 10.98 6.00 -30.14
N PRO A 125 10.18 6.07 -31.21
CA PRO A 125 9.62 7.34 -31.73
C PRO A 125 8.46 7.87 -30.88
N LYS A 126 7.73 6.99 -30.20
CA LYS A 126 6.67 7.33 -29.26
C LYS A 126 7.32 7.53 -27.90
N HIS A 127 7.41 8.76 -27.44
CA HIS A 127 8.09 9.11 -26.21
C HIS A 127 7.13 9.11 -25.01
N ASN A 128 7.70 9.05 -23.80
CA ASN A 128 6.92 9.28 -22.58
C ASN A 128 6.99 10.76 -22.21
N PHE A 129 5.85 11.30 -21.79
CA PHE A 129 5.73 12.68 -21.35
C PHE A 129 5.30 12.74 -19.88
N ARG A 130 5.75 13.76 -19.16
CA ARG A 130 5.18 14.15 -17.87
C ARG A 130 4.44 15.47 -18.09
N VAL A 131 3.14 15.47 -17.79
CA VAL A 131 2.29 16.66 -17.73
C VAL A 131 2.31 17.15 -16.28
N ILE A 132 2.51 18.45 -16.07
CA ILE A 132 2.79 19.05 -14.76
C ILE A 132 1.92 20.30 -14.61
N PHE A 133 1.14 20.34 -13.54
CA PHE A 133 0.36 21.51 -13.16
C PHE A 133 1.21 22.37 -12.21
N ARG A 134 1.25 23.68 -12.48
CA ARG A 134 2.00 24.67 -11.69
C ARG A 134 1.22 25.98 -11.67
N ASP A 135 1.46 26.78 -10.62
CA ASP A 135 0.97 28.16 -10.51
C ASP A 135 1.42 29.04 -11.69
N ASP A 136 2.54 28.67 -12.34
CA ASP A 136 3.05 29.32 -13.56
C ASP A 136 2.13 29.13 -14.78
N TYR A 137 1.28 28.09 -14.78
CA TYR A 137 0.39 27.75 -15.89
C TYR A 137 -1.11 27.84 -15.51
N GLY A 138 -1.46 27.65 -14.24
CA GLY A 138 -2.85 27.55 -13.77
C GLY A 138 -2.91 27.25 -12.27
N ASP A 139 -3.86 26.41 -11.83
CA ASP A 139 -4.15 26.18 -10.39
C ASP A 139 -3.12 25.32 -9.63
N GLY A 140 -1.99 24.97 -10.25
CA GLY A 140 -0.93 24.17 -9.62
C GLY A 140 -1.25 22.70 -9.34
N THR A 141 -2.54 22.35 -9.29
CA THR A 141 -3.06 21.00 -9.06
C THR A 141 -4.30 20.81 -9.91
N LEU A 142 -4.35 19.73 -10.69
CA LEU A 142 -5.55 19.30 -11.38
C LEU A 142 -6.53 18.68 -10.38
N LYS A 143 -7.80 19.12 -10.38
CA LYS A 143 -8.92 18.43 -9.74
C LYS A 143 -9.81 17.82 -10.80
N TYR A 144 -9.57 16.56 -11.16
CA TYR A 144 -10.27 15.83 -12.21
C TYR A 144 -10.14 14.31 -12.03
N PRO A 145 -11.22 13.51 -12.16
CA PRO A 145 -11.21 12.07 -11.89
C PRO A 145 -10.55 11.24 -13.02
N LEU A 146 -9.24 11.39 -13.20
CA LEU A 146 -8.48 10.75 -14.29
C LEU A 146 -8.66 9.22 -14.36
N PHE A 147 -8.86 8.57 -13.22
CA PHE A 147 -8.93 7.11 -13.11
C PHE A 147 -10.35 6.58 -12.88
N GLY A 148 -11.37 7.39 -13.18
CA GLY A 148 -12.77 7.09 -12.90
C GLY A 148 -13.19 7.63 -11.53
N GLU A 149 -14.49 7.78 -11.32
CA GLU A 149 -14.98 8.43 -10.11
C GLU A 149 -14.77 7.60 -8.83
N ASP A 150 -14.69 6.27 -8.96
CA ASP A 150 -14.39 5.35 -7.85
C ASP A 150 -12.90 5.34 -7.45
N ALA A 151 -12.05 6.11 -8.13
CA ALA A 151 -10.65 6.22 -7.76
C ALA A 151 -10.50 6.90 -6.39
N VAL A 152 -9.48 6.49 -5.63
CA VAL A 152 -9.19 7.02 -4.29
C VAL A 152 -8.75 8.50 -4.27
N THR A 153 -8.52 9.11 -5.43
CA THR A 153 -8.19 10.54 -5.57
C THR A 153 -8.66 11.09 -6.91
N ASP A 154 -8.99 12.38 -6.92
CA ASP A 154 -9.20 13.19 -8.13
C ASP A 154 -8.20 14.35 -8.24
N ARG A 155 -7.12 14.34 -7.42
CA ARG A 155 -6.16 15.46 -7.33
C ARG A 155 -4.79 15.05 -7.83
N PHE A 156 -4.19 15.86 -8.72
CA PHE A 156 -2.91 15.55 -9.35
C PHE A 156 -2.05 16.80 -9.59
N ASN A 157 -0.83 16.84 -9.06
CA ASN A 157 0.16 17.85 -9.45
C ASN A 157 0.86 17.51 -10.78
N SER A 158 0.81 16.24 -11.19
CA SER A 158 1.37 15.74 -12.44
C SER A 158 0.90 14.33 -12.73
N PHE A 159 0.91 13.95 -14.00
CA PHE A 159 0.76 12.58 -14.44
C PHE A 159 1.74 12.27 -15.58
N ILE A 160 1.92 10.98 -15.88
CA ILE A 160 2.77 10.50 -16.96
C ILE A 160 1.89 9.97 -18.08
N LEU A 161 2.19 10.37 -19.32
CA LEU A 161 1.72 9.70 -20.54
C LEU A 161 2.82 8.78 -21.04
N ARG A 162 2.63 7.47 -20.92
CA ARG A 162 3.63 6.46 -21.23
C ARG A 162 3.31 5.79 -22.58
N GLY A 163 4.23 5.88 -23.55
CA GLY A 163 4.08 5.29 -24.88
C GLY A 163 4.33 3.76 -24.93
N GLY A 164 4.34 3.07 -23.77
CA GLY A 164 4.54 1.62 -23.71
C GLY A 164 5.97 1.14 -24.02
N ASN A 165 6.99 2.00 -23.91
CA ASN A 165 8.34 1.81 -24.46
C ASN A 165 9.13 0.56 -24.02
N GLY A 166 8.70 -0.16 -22.99
CA GLY A 166 9.27 -1.42 -22.54
C GLY A 166 8.49 -2.69 -22.91
N ASN A 167 7.23 -2.54 -23.34
CA ASN A 167 6.39 -3.64 -23.80
C ASN A 167 5.34 -3.16 -24.83
N SER A 168 5.80 -2.76 -26.01
CA SER A 168 4.99 -2.25 -27.13
C SER A 168 5.53 -2.69 -28.48
N TRP A 169 4.72 -2.53 -29.53
CA TRP A 169 5.09 -2.83 -30.92
C TRP A 169 6.22 -1.95 -31.46
N ILE A 170 6.45 -0.78 -30.86
CA ILE A 170 7.58 0.09 -31.21
C ILE A 170 8.89 -0.30 -30.50
N HIS A 171 8.94 -1.35 -29.68
CA HIS A 171 10.15 -1.71 -28.94
C HIS A 171 11.28 -2.14 -29.92
N PRO A 172 12.57 -1.81 -29.70
CA PRO A 172 13.65 -2.15 -30.65
C PRO A 172 14.03 -3.64 -30.69
N SER A 173 13.76 -4.39 -29.63
CA SER A 173 14.01 -5.84 -29.59
C SER A 173 12.86 -6.63 -30.20
N LYS A 174 13.18 -7.49 -31.18
CA LYS A 174 12.24 -8.40 -31.87
C LYS A 174 11.40 -9.25 -30.92
N ASN A 175 12.05 -9.88 -29.94
CA ASN A 175 11.34 -10.71 -28.98
C ASN A 175 10.31 -9.92 -28.14
N VAL A 176 10.51 -8.61 -27.95
CA VAL A 176 9.55 -7.78 -27.22
C VAL A 176 8.41 -7.35 -28.11
N TYR A 177 8.69 -6.79 -29.29
CA TYR A 177 7.62 -6.24 -30.13
C TYR A 177 6.69 -7.34 -30.66
N GLU A 178 7.19 -8.54 -30.97
CA GLU A 178 6.35 -9.67 -31.42
C GLU A 178 5.49 -10.25 -30.28
N ASN A 179 5.75 -9.87 -29.03
CA ASN A 179 5.06 -10.40 -27.85
C ASN A 179 4.58 -9.29 -26.91
N ALA A 180 4.41 -8.08 -27.45
CA ALA A 180 3.98 -6.93 -26.69
C ALA A 180 2.50 -7.07 -26.34
N MET A 181 2.15 -6.74 -25.10
CA MET A 181 0.77 -6.83 -24.60
C MET A 181 0.30 -5.54 -23.93
N TYR A 182 1.20 -4.57 -23.70
CA TYR A 182 0.92 -3.26 -23.10
C TYR A 182 0.46 -3.29 -21.62
N ILE A 183 0.11 -4.45 -21.06
CA ILE A 183 -0.51 -4.57 -19.73
C ILE A 183 0.43 -5.03 -18.58
N ARG A 184 1.66 -5.46 -18.88
CA ARG A 184 2.52 -6.19 -17.91
C ARG A 184 2.78 -5.43 -16.61
N ASP A 185 3.13 -4.16 -16.74
CA ASP A 185 3.53 -3.33 -15.61
C ASP A 185 2.33 -2.98 -14.71
N GLN A 186 1.14 -2.77 -15.29
CA GLN A 186 -0.06 -2.54 -14.51
C GLN A 186 -0.54 -3.80 -13.81
N TRP A 187 -0.41 -4.97 -14.43
CA TRP A 187 -0.76 -6.24 -13.78
C TRP A 187 0.01 -6.45 -12.47
N PHE A 188 1.28 -6.03 -12.38
CA PHE A 188 2.04 -6.08 -11.12
C PHE A 188 1.38 -5.27 -10.01
N ARG A 189 0.97 -4.03 -10.33
CA ARG A 189 0.31 -3.15 -9.37
C ARG A 189 -1.06 -3.66 -9.00
N ASP A 190 -1.83 -4.18 -9.95
CA ASP A 190 -3.13 -4.81 -9.67
C ASP A 190 -2.97 -6.03 -8.75
N ALA A 191 -1.94 -6.85 -9.00
CA ALA A 191 -1.64 -7.99 -8.17
C ALA A 191 -1.23 -7.56 -6.75
N HIS A 192 -0.37 -6.54 -6.63
CA HIS A 192 0.05 -6.01 -5.33
C HIS A 192 -1.11 -5.33 -4.57
N GLN A 193 -2.04 -4.68 -5.30
CA GLN A 193 -3.29 -4.18 -4.75
C GLN A 193 -4.19 -5.29 -4.22
N LEU A 194 -4.33 -6.39 -4.97
CA LEU A 194 -5.05 -7.58 -4.52
C LEU A 194 -4.35 -8.28 -3.33
N MET A 195 -3.04 -8.06 -3.15
CA MET A 195 -2.29 -8.51 -1.97
C MET A 195 -2.48 -7.60 -0.74
N GLY A 196 -3.24 -6.50 -0.87
CA GLY A 196 -3.63 -5.61 0.22
C GLY A 196 -2.91 -4.25 0.28
N TYR A 197 -2.17 -3.85 -0.75
CA TYR A 197 -1.38 -2.60 -0.74
C TYR A 197 -1.87 -1.58 -1.77
N PRO A 198 -2.17 -0.32 -1.36
CA PRO A 198 -2.43 0.74 -2.33
C PRO A 198 -1.28 0.91 -3.33
N GLU A 199 -1.60 1.07 -4.61
CA GLU A 199 -0.63 1.17 -5.70
C GLU A 199 -0.98 2.31 -6.67
N ALA A 200 0.01 2.74 -7.45
CA ALA A 200 -0.19 3.79 -8.45
C ALA A 200 -1.19 3.36 -9.53
N LEU A 201 -2.18 4.21 -9.78
CA LEU A 201 -3.22 3.97 -10.77
C LEU A 201 -2.71 4.18 -12.20
N GLN A 202 -3.30 3.41 -13.13
CA GLN A 202 -3.10 3.55 -14.57
C GLN A 202 -4.42 3.39 -15.32
N ARG A 203 -4.60 4.21 -16.36
CA ARG A 203 -5.66 4.10 -17.37
C ARG A 203 -5.08 4.28 -18.76
N GLU A 204 -5.63 3.62 -19.75
CA GLU A 204 -5.26 3.81 -21.14
C GLU A 204 -6.04 4.98 -21.76
N VAL A 205 -5.33 5.80 -22.53
CA VAL A 205 -5.89 6.99 -23.21
C VAL A 205 -5.40 7.07 -24.65
N HIS A 206 -6.22 7.63 -25.53
CA HIS A 206 -5.78 8.11 -26.83
C HIS A 206 -5.11 9.48 -26.68
N VAL A 207 -3.91 9.65 -27.24
CA VAL A 207 -3.19 10.94 -27.19
C VAL A 207 -3.17 11.60 -28.56
N TYR A 208 -3.45 12.91 -28.59
CA TYR A 208 -3.37 13.75 -29.78
C TYR A 208 -2.42 14.92 -29.56
N PHE A 209 -1.65 15.29 -30.59
CA PHE A 209 -0.84 16.51 -30.60
C PHE A 209 -1.30 17.43 -31.72
N ASN A 210 -1.90 18.58 -31.37
CA ASN A 210 -2.50 19.53 -32.30
C ASN A 210 -3.43 18.85 -33.33
N GLY A 211 -4.29 17.94 -32.87
CA GLY A 211 -5.23 17.19 -33.71
C GLY A 211 -4.64 15.97 -34.43
N LEU A 212 -3.33 15.73 -34.40
CA LEU A 212 -2.74 14.50 -34.93
C LEU A 212 -2.82 13.36 -33.91
N TYR A 213 -3.37 12.22 -34.31
CA TYR A 213 -3.40 11.02 -33.49
C TYR A 213 -1.99 10.45 -33.30
N TRP A 214 -1.60 10.32 -32.04
CA TRP A 214 -0.29 9.82 -31.63
C TRP A 214 -0.30 8.36 -31.16
N GLY A 215 -1.47 7.77 -30.97
CA GLY A 215 -1.63 6.40 -30.48
C GLY A 215 -1.97 6.30 -29.00
N MET A 216 -2.20 5.08 -28.55
CA MET A 216 -2.59 4.76 -27.17
C MET A 216 -1.43 5.00 -26.20
N HIS A 217 -1.65 5.72 -25.10
CA HIS A 217 -0.70 5.86 -24.01
C HIS A 217 -1.29 5.35 -22.71
N HIS A 218 -0.41 5.00 -21.77
CA HIS A 218 -0.82 4.80 -20.39
C HIS A 218 -0.77 6.15 -19.67
N LEU A 219 -1.90 6.63 -19.18
CA LEU A 219 -1.98 7.69 -18.20
C LEU A 219 -1.70 7.08 -16.82
N PHE A 220 -0.72 7.61 -16.09
CA PHE A 220 -0.13 6.95 -14.92
C PHE A 220 0.27 7.94 -13.82
N GLU A 221 0.02 7.55 -12.56
CA GLU A 221 0.40 8.33 -11.37
C GLU A 221 1.90 8.27 -11.06
N ARG A 222 2.36 9.09 -10.11
CA ARG A 222 3.73 9.00 -9.58
C ARG A 222 3.68 8.72 -8.10
N ILE A 223 4.32 7.64 -7.69
CA ILE A 223 4.52 7.29 -6.27
C ILE A 223 5.57 8.24 -5.69
N GLU A 224 5.15 9.39 -5.20
CA GLU A 224 5.97 10.42 -4.56
C GLU A 224 5.35 10.77 -3.20
N GLU A 225 5.88 11.78 -2.54
CA GLU A 225 5.46 12.20 -1.20
C GLU A 225 4.01 12.68 -1.19
N GLU A 226 3.57 13.43 -2.20
CA GLU A 226 2.17 13.84 -2.35
C GLU A 226 1.23 12.64 -2.52
N TRP A 227 1.58 11.71 -3.41
CA TRP A 227 0.83 10.48 -3.60
C TRP A 227 0.73 9.69 -2.28
N SER A 228 1.84 9.60 -1.54
CA SER A 228 1.86 8.84 -0.28
C SER A 228 0.96 9.50 0.78
N ALA A 229 1.02 10.83 0.91
CA ALA A 229 0.14 11.59 1.79
C ALA A 229 -1.35 11.41 1.42
N GLU A 230 -1.68 11.40 0.13
CA GLU A 230 -3.05 11.15 -0.32
C GLU A 230 -3.52 9.71 -0.04
N ARG A 231 -2.66 8.69 -0.18
CA ARG A 231 -3.07 7.27 -0.02
C ARG A 231 -3.09 6.82 1.42
N PHE A 232 -2.16 7.32 2.22
CA PHE A 232 -1.89 6.84 3.58
C PHE A 232 -2.08 7.92 4.65
N GLY A 233 -2.49 9.12 4.27
CA GLY A 233 -2.73 10.26 5.17
C GLY A 233 -1.48 11.07 5.52
N GLY A 234 -1.71 12.20 6.18
CA GLY A 234 -0.65 13.15 6.55
C GLY A 234 -0.35 14.20 5.49
N LYS A 235 0.76 14.92 5.66
CA LYS A 235 1.23 15.94 4.71
C LYS A 235 2.44 15.41 3.95
N LYS A 236 2.66 15.88 2.71
CA LYS A 236 3.80 15.43 1.89
C LYS A 236 5.16 15.61 2.57
N GLU A 237 5.32 16.64 3.41
CA GLU A 237 6.56 16.90 4.16
C GLU A 237 6.83 15.86 5.26
N GLU A 238 5.82 15.07 5.62
CA GLU A 238 5.92 13.96 6.57
C GLU A 238 6.28 12.64 5.90
N TRP A 239 6.46 12.62 4.58
CA TRP A 239 6.82 11.43 3.83
C TRP A 239 8.21 11.56 3.25
N GLU A 240 8.95 10.45 3.25
CA GLU A 240 10.20 10.32 2.53
C GLU A 240 10.19 9.03 1.70
N GLY A 241 11.05 8.97 0.70
CA GLY A 241 11.25 7.75 -0.06
C GLY A 241 12.51 7.73 -0.89
N PHE A 242 12.86 6.54 -1.32
CA PHE A 242 14.01 6.30 -2.19
C PHE A 242 13.65 5.40 -3.37
N ARG A 243 14.49 5.45 -4.39
CA ARG A 243 14.49 4.53 -5.52
C ARG A 243 15.88 3.95 -5.74
N ILE A 244 15.94 2.73 -6.26
CA ILE A 244 17.19 2.13 -6.74
C ILE A 244 17.21 2.17 -8.26
N VAL A 245 18.25 2.76 -8.82
CA VAL A 245 18.46 2.95 -10.26
C VAL A 245 19.90 2.67 -10.66
N ALA A 246 20.14 2.54 -11.96
CA ALA A 246 21.46 2.45 -12.59
C ALA A 246 22.47 1.51 -11.90
N GLY A 247 22.03 0.31 -11.47
CA GLY A 247 22.92 -0.69 -10.88
C GLY A 247 23.22 -0.43 -9.40
N ASN A 248 22.17 -0.41 -8.57
CA ASN A 248 22.21 -0.25 -7.10
C ASN A 248 22.48 1.18 -6.60
N LYS A 249 22.36 2.21 -7.46
CA LYS A 249 22.43 3.60 -7.01
C LYS A 249 21.12 3.96 -6.32
N ILE A 250 21.20 4.30 -5.04
CA ILE A 250 20.07 4.83 -4.27
C ILE A 250 19.93 6.32 -4.59
N GLU A 251 18.72 6.73 -4.97
CA GLU A 251 18.34 8.13 -5.16
C GLU A 251 17.12 8.43 -4.29
N ILE A 252 17.15 9.56 -3.58
CA ILE A 252 15.99 10.03 -2.82
C ILE A 252 14.95 10.62 -3.78
N ILE A 253 13.67 10.48 -3.45
CA ILE A 253 12.58 10.94 -4.31
C ILE A 253 12.43 12.47 -4.22
N ASN A 254 12.47 13.02 -3.01
CA ASN A 254 12.55 14.46 -2.74
C ASN A 254 13.72 14.79 -1.79
N GLY A 255 14.31 15.98 -1.97
CA GLY A 255 15.50 16.46 -1.26
C GLY A 255 16.73 16.71 -2.16
N THR A 256 17.69 17.43 -1.63
CA THR A 256 18.94 17.88 -2.24
C THR A 256 20.06 16.83 -2.11
N THR A 257 21.08 16.91 -2.98
CA THR A 257 22.29 16.08 -2.86
C THR A 257 23.03 16.28 -1.53
N GLU A 258 22.89 17.44 -0.88
CA GLU A 258 23.43 17.69 0.47
C GLU A 258 22.61 16.97 1.55
N GLU A 259 21.28 16.86 1.39
CA GLU A 259 20.43 15.99 2.23
C GLU A 259 20.71 14.50 1.98
N VAL A 260 21.07 14.10 0.74
CA VAL A 260 21.63 12.76 0.43
C VAL A 260 22.95 12.50 1.18
N GLN A 261 23.76 13.54 1.39
CA GLN A 261 25.01 13.44 2.15
C GLN A 261 24.83 13.61 3.67
N LYS A 262 23.66 14.05 4.14
CA LYS A 262 23.42 14.45 5.54
C LYS A 262 22.24 13.76 6.25
N GLY A 263 21.40 12.95 5.59
CA GLY A 263 20.46 12.07 6.31
C GLY A 263 19.11 11.77 5.63
N ILE A 264 19.14 10.96 4.56
CA ILE A 264 18.18 9.85 4.29
C ILE A 264 18.92 8.49 4.40
N HIS A 265 20.21 8.57 4.75
CA HIS A 265 21.12 7.45 4.98
C HIS A 265 20.68 6.64 6.20
N ASP A 266 20.27 7.27 7.30
CA ASP A 266 20.26 6.62 8.61
C ASP A 266 19.23 5.49 8.73
N SER A 267 17.98 5.65 8.28
CA SER A 267 16.98 4.58 8.48
C SER A 267 17.13 3.41 7.52
N TRP A 268 17.41 3.64 6.22
CA TRP A 268 17.67 2.52 5.31
C TRP A 268 19.05 1.89 5.57
N GLN A 269 20.07 2.69 5.97
CA GLN A 269 21.30 2.09 6.50
C GLN A 269 21.05 1.33 7.79
N ALA A 270 20.19 1.81 8.71
CA ALA A 270 19.86 1.09 9.93
C ALA A 270 19.22 -0.27 9.60
N VAL A 271 18.35 -0.35 8.58
CA VAL A 271 17.85 -1.64 8.06
C VAL A 271 19.01 -2.51 7.56
N LEU A 272 19.92 -1.96 6.75
CA LEU A 272 21.07 -2.70 6.19
C LEU A 272 22.03 -3.20 7.29
N GLU A 273 22.31 -2.36 8.29
CA GLU A 273 23.18 -2.65 9.42
C GLU A 273 22.54 -3.67 10.35
N ALA A 274 21.27 -3.47 10.73
CA ALA A 274 20.52 -4.41 11.54
C ALA A 274 20.44 -5.79 10.86
N ALA A 275 20.12 -5.84 9.57
CA ALA A 275 20.10 -7.09 8.80
C ALA A 275 21.49 -7.75 8.75
N SER A 276 22.56 -6.96 8.55
CA SER A 276 23.94 -7.47 8.51
C SER A 276 24.40 -8.04 9.85
N ASN A 277 23.92 -7.45 10.95
CA ASN A 277 24.17 -7.88 12.32
C ASN A 277 23.26 -9.03 12.78
N GLY A 278 22.32 -9.49 11.93
CA GLY A 278 21.34 -10.51 12.32
C GLY A 278 20.30 -10.02 13.34
N ASN A 279 20.11 -8.70 13.46
CA ASN A 279 19.15 -8.08 14.37
C ASN A 279 17.79 -7.89 13.66
N LEU A 280 16.92 -8.89 13.73
CA LEU A 280 15.58 -8.84 13.11
C LEU A 280 14.69 -7.74 13.72
N GLU A 281 14.78 -7.49 15.03
CA GLU A 281 13.97 -6.45 15.69
C GLU A 281 14.38 -5.04 15.24
N GLY A 282 15.68 -4.77 15.11
CA GLY A 282 16.18 -3.51 14.54
C GLY A 282 15.73 -3.30 13.09
N VAL A 283 15.54 -4.39 12.32
CA VAL A 283 14.95 -4.28 10.97
C VAL A 283 13.47 -3.92 11.05
N LYS A 284 12.70 -4.54 11.95
CA LYS A 284 11.25 -4.29 12.12
C LYS A 284 10.91 -2.88 12.59
N GLU A 285 11.87 -2.16 13.19
CA GLU A 285 11.71 -0.75 13.57
C GLU A 285 11.45 0.14 12.34
N TYR A 286 12.17 -0.12 11.24
CA TYR A 286 12.12 0.71 10.04
C TYR A 286 11.46 0.05 8.83
N LEU A 287 11.32 -1.28 8.80
CA LEU A 287 10.82 -2.04 7.65
C LEU A 287 9.53 -2.78 7.99
N ASP A 288 8.50 -2.59 7.17
CA ASP A 288 7.31 -3.43 7.23
C ASP A 288 7.63 -4.78 6.59
N LEU A 289 7.75 -5.83 7.41
CA LEU A 289 8.13 -7.15 6.92
C LEU A 289 7.07 -7.79 6.03
N HIS A 290 5.78 -7.51 6.23
CA HIS A 290 4.72 -8.07 5.38
C HIS A 290 4.78 -7.45 3.98
N SER A 291 4.80 -6.11 3.90
CA SER A 291 4.94 -5.38 2.63
C SER A 291 6.21 -5.79 1.90
N PHE A 292 7.33 -5.89 2.63
CA PHE A 292 8.61 -6.29 2.05
C PHE A 292 8.60 -7.72 1.49
N ILE A 293 8.10 -8.68 2.26
CA ILE A 293 8.03 -10.10 1.84
C ILE A 293 7.07 -10.25 0.66
N ASP A 294 5.93 -9.60 0.69
CA ASP A 294 4.92 -9.69 -0.38
C ASP A 294 5.45 -9.11 -1.69
N TYR A 295 6.12 -7.95 -1.63
CA TYR A 295 6.84 -7.37 -2.76
C TYR A 295 7.89 -8.33 -3.35
N LEU A 296 8.66 -9.02 -2.49
CA LEU A 296 9.63 -10.03 -2.92
C LEU A 296 8.93 -11.23 -3.59
N ILE A 297 7.88 -11.76 -2.97
CA ILE A 297 7.11 -12.90 -3.50
C ILE A 297 6.55 -12.58 -4.88
N LEU A 298 5.97 -11.39 -5.08
CA LEU A 298 5.45 -10.97 -6.37
C LEU A 298 6.56 -10.93 -7.43
N ASN A 299 7.71 -10.31 -7.14
CA ASN A 299 8.83 -10.24 -8.08
C ASN A 299 9.43 -11.62 -8.39
N PHE A 300 9.53 -12.50 -7.39
CA PHE A 300 9.99 -13.87 -7.57
C PHE A 300 8.97 -14.69 -8.37
N GLN A 301 7.68 -14.63 -8.05
CA GLN A 301 6.62 -15.35 -8.73
C GLN A 301 6.52 -14.90 -10.20
N ALA A 302 6.62 -13.61 -10.47
CA ALA A 302 6.52 -13.08 -11.82
C ALA A 302 7.85 -13.15 -12.62
N GLY A 303 8.94 -13.57 -11.99
CA GLY A 303 10.23 -13.76 -12.66
C GLY A 303 10.84 -12.43 -13.15
N ASN A 304 10.75 -11.37 -12.36
CA ASN A 304 11.17 -10.03 -12.77
C ASN A 304 12.70 -9.94 -12.94
N SER A 305 13.17 -9.92 -14.18
CA SER A 305 14.60 -10.05 -14.48
C SER A 305 15.40 -8.74 -14.39
N ASP A 306 14.74 -7.58 -14.54
CA ASP A 306 15.39 -6.24 -14.51
C ASP A 306 15.43 -5.61 -13.11
N TRP A 307 14.82 -6.28 -12.15
CA TRP A 307 14.80 -5.99 -10.72
C TRP A 307 15.86 -6.84 -10.01
N ASP A 308 16.48 -6.48 -8.88
CA ASP A 308 16.27 -5.35 -7.97
C ASP A 308 17.42 -4.33 -7.99
N GLN A 309 18.37 -4.50 -8.92
CA GLN A 309 19.43 -3.51 -9.14
C GLN A 309 18.94 -2.21 -9.81
N ASN A 310 17.67 -2.19 -10.21
CA ASN A 310 16.86 -1.07 -10.67
C ASN A 310 15.41 -1.34 -10.23
N ASN A 311 14.52 -0.40 -10.53
CA ASN A 311 13.06 -0.59 -10.48
C ASN A 311 12.54 -0.92 -9.07
N VAL A 312 13.24 -0.39 -8.06
CA VAL A 312 12.83 -0.42 -6.65
C VAL A 312 12.37 0.97 -6.26
N ARG A 313 11.25 1.03 -5.55
CA ARG A 313 10.76 2.25 -4.91
C ARG A 313 10.22 1.90 -3.53
N ALA A 314 10.55 2.72 -2.53
CA ALA A 314 10.05 2.57 -1.17
C ALA A 314 9.73 3.92 -0.55
N MET A 315 8.66 3.97 0.25
CA MET A 315 8.22 5.17 0.98
C MET A 315 8.04 4.83 2.46
N ARG A 316 8.27 5.81 3.34
CA ARG A 316 7.84 5.76 4.74
C ARG A 316 7.39 7.12 5.23
N ARG A 317 6.54 7.13 6.26
CA ARG A 317 6.22 8.35 7.03
C ARG A 317 7.33 8.61 8.06
N VAL A 318 7.75 9.85 8.20
CA VAL A 318 8.75 10.27 9.21
C VAL A 318 8.11 10.83 10.47
N SER A 319 6.91 11.39 10.36
CA SER A 319 6.18 12.00 11.49
C SER A 319 4.67 11.74 11.38
N PRO A 320 4.08 10.97 12.31
CA PRO A 320 4.77 10.08 13.24
C PRO A 320 5.63 9.04 12.49
N PRO A 321 6.72 8.54 13.10
CA PRO A 321 7.59 7.55 12.45
C PRO A 321 6.81 6.29 12.05
N GLY A 322 6.81 6.00 10.75
CA GLY A 322 6.26 4.78 10.16
C GLY A 322 7.36 3.90 9.57
N LYS A 323 6.96 2.82 8.90
CA LYS A 323 7.87 1.83 8.31
C LYS A 323 7.94 1.95 6.80
N PHE A 324 9.06 1.53 6.22
CA PHE A 324 9.22 1.42 4.78
C PHE A 324 8.30 0.35 4.21
N MET A 325 7.57 0.75 3.17
CA MET A 325 6.80 -0.11 2.28
C MET A 325 7.41 -0.04 0.87
N PHE A 326 7.36 -1.15 0.14
CA PHE A 326 7.90 -1.25 -1.21
C PHE A 326 6.79 -1.28 -2.24
N PHE A 327 6.99 -0.59 -3.36
CA PHE A 327 5.98 -0.43 -4.40
C PHE A 327 6.48 -0.90 -5.76
N CYS A 328 5.55 -1.42 -6.56
CA CYS A 328 5.85 -1.94 -7.88
C CYS A 328 6.14 -0.81 -8.86
N HIS A 329 7.28 -0.91 -9.55
CA HIS A 329 7.67 0.06 -10.57
C HIS A 329 8.34 -0.66 -11.74
N ASP A 330 8.01 -0.23 -12.96
CA ASP A 330 8.73 -0.61 -14.18
C ASP A 330 8.99 -2.12 -14.32
N SER A 331 7.92 -2.92 -14.10
CA SER A 331 7.94 -4.39 -13.99
C SER A 331 7.60 -5.10 -15.30
N GLU A 332 7.80 -4.41 -16.41
CA GLU A 332 7.54 -4.90 -17.77
C GLU A 332 8.42 -6.10 -18.19
N ARG A 333 9.56 -6.34 -17.54
CA ARG A 333 10.48 -7.49 -17.81
C ARG A 333 10.15 -8.77 -17.02
N ALA A 334 8.89 -8.94 -16.67
CA ALA A 334 8.34 -10.13 -16.03
C ALA A 334 7.50 -10.97 -17.00
N GLY A 335 7.17 -12.21 -16.61
CA GLY A 335 6.50 -13.19 -17.48
C GLY A 335 7.38 -13.60 -18.66
N PHE A 336 6.80 -13.99 -19.80
CA PHE A 336 7.57 -14.26 -21.02
C PHE A 336 8.01 -12.96 -21.72
N ASN A 337 9.12 -12.37 -21.27
CA ASN A 337 9.73 -11.19 -21.89
C ASN A 337 11.27 -11.34 -21.99
N VAL A 338 11.96 -10.33 -22.52
CA VAL A 338 13.43 -10.29 -22.57
C VAL A 338 13.99 -10.45 -21.16
N GLY A 339 14.91 -11.41 -21.01
CA GLY A 339 15.47 -11.81 -19.71
C GLY A 339 14.75 -12.99 -19.05
N SER A 340 13.57 -13.38 -19.54
CA SER A 340 12.74 -14.49 -19.05
C SER A 340 12.22 -15.36 -20.20
N PRO A 341 13.09 -16.19 -20.82
CA PRO A 341 12.74 -16.94 -22.01
C PRO A 341 11.85 -18.17 -21.72
N ASN A 342 11.70 -18.55 -20.46
CA ASN A 342 10.87 -19.70 -20.08
C ASN A 342 10.25 -19.52 -18.67
N VAL A 343 9.20 -20.29 -18.39
CA VAL A 343 8.48 -20.27 -17.10
C VAL A 343 9.33 -20.70 -15.90
N ALA A 344 10.47 -21.36 -16.15
CA ALA A 344 11.41 -21.82 -15.14
C ALA A 344 12.49 -20.79 -14.77
N ILE A 345 12.37 -19.54 -15.23
CA ILE A 345 13.24 -18.46 -14.76
C ILE A 345 13.36 -18.48 -13.23
N ASP A 346 14.60 -18.36 -12.76
CA ASP A 346 14.93 -18.30 -11.34
C ASP A 346 15.63 -16.97 -11.06
N VAL A 347 14.88 -16.03 -10.48
CA VAL A 347 15.38 -14.74 -10.00
C VAL A 347 15.63 -14.74 -8.49
N THR A 348 15.38 -15.87 -7.81
CA THR A 348 15.61 -16.03 -6.37
C THR A 348 17.09 -16.24 -6.04
N ASN A 349 17.96 -16.25 -7.06
CA ASN A 349 19.42 -16.22 -6.92
C ASN A 349 20.02 -14.81 -6.87
N LYS A 350 19.21 -13.76 -7.11
CA LYS A 350 19.67 -12.37 -7.02
C LYS A 350 20.05 -12.03 -5.58
N ASN A 351 21.09 -11.21 -5.44
CA ASN A 351 21.64 -10.77 -4.17
C ASN A 351 22.40 -9.45 -4.36
N ASN A 352 21.70 -8.45 -4.87
CA ASN A 352 22.30 -7.18 -5.25
C ASN A 352 22.60 -6.33 -4.01
N ALA A 353 23.82 -5.82 -3.89
CA ALA A 353 24.25 -5.05 -2.73
C ALA A 353 23.34 -3.83 -2.50
N LYS A 354 22.94 -3.63 -1.23
CA LYS A 354 22.04 -2.54 -0.77
C LYS A 354 20.62 -2.58 -1.33
N ALA A 355 20.23 -3.67 -1.99
CA ALA A 355 18.91 -3.86 -2.58
C ALA A 355 18.08 -4.89 -1.79
N PRO A 356 16.75 -4.97 -2.02
CA PRO A 356 15.84 -5.90 -1.33
C PRO A 356 16.34 -7.35 -1.24
N THR A 357 16.92 -7.90 -2.31
CA THR A 357 17.39 -9.28 -2.34
C THR A 357 18.58 -9.53 -1.41
N ALA A 358 19.43 -8.52 -1.16
CA ALA A 358 20.50 -8.62 -0.18
C ALA A 358 20.00 -8.57 1.27
N ILE A 359 18.99 -7.76 1.56
CA ILE A 359 18.32 -7.80 2.86
C ILE A 359 17.67 -9.17 3.06
N HIS A 360 16.91 -9.65 2.08
CA HIS A 360 16.29 -10.97 2.11
C HIS A 360 17.32 -12.08 2.39
N SER A 361 18.47 -12.08 1.70
CA SER A 361 19.51 -13.11 1.87
C SER A 361 20.15 -13.14 3.26
N LEU A 362 20.12 -12.01 3.98
CA LEU A 362 20.54 -11.92 5.38
C LEU A 362 19.42 -12.39 6.31
N LEU A 363 18.19 -11.93 6.09
CA LEU A 363 17.03 -12.23 6.93
C LEU A 363 16.61 -13.70 6.89
N VAL A 364 16.76 -14.40 5.76
CA VAL A 364 16.45 -15.85 5.67
C VAL A 364 17.34 -16.74 6.54
N LYS A 365 18.39 -16.20 7.18
CA LYS A 365 19.15 -16.94 8.19
C LYS A 365 18.38 -17.07 9.50
N ASP A 366 17.47 -16.14 9.78
CA ASP A 366 16.59 -16.16 10.93
C ASP A 366 15.40 -17.13 10.71
N PRO A 367 15.13 -18.06 11.64
CA PRO A 367 14.04 -19.02 11.50
C PRO A 367 12.64 -18.38 11.57
N GLU A 368 12.45 -17.31 12.34
CA GLU A 368 11.16 -16.59 12.42
C GLU A 368 10.87 -15.87 11.11
N TYR A 369 11.87 -15.19 10.53
CA TYR A 369 11.70 -14.56 9.22
C TYR A 369 11.39 -15.59 8.12
N ARG A 370 12.05 -16.75 8.12
CA ARG A 370 11.76 -17.82 7.15
C ARG A 370 10.34 -18.35 7.29
N LEU A 371 9.86 -18.57 8.51
CA LEU A 371 8.50 -19.03 8.72
C LEU A 371 7.50 -17.96 8.27
N LEU A 372 7.74 -16.69 8.59
CA LEU A 372 6.92 -15.58 8.12
C LEU A 372 6.91 -15.50 6.59
N PHE A 373 8.07 -15.64 5.93
CA PHE A 373 8.15 -15.72 4.47
C PHE A 373 7.28 -16.86 3.93
N ALA A 374 7.36 -18.04 4.54
CA ALA A 374 6.56 -19.19 4.13
C ALA A 374 5.05 -18.97 4.36
N ASP A 375 4.67 -18.29 5.44
CA ASP A 375 3.28 -17.90 5.73
C ASP A 375 2.74 -16.97 4.64
N ARG A 376 3.51 -15.93 4.25
CA ARG A 376 3.13 -15.03 3.15
C ARG A 376 3.07 -15.74 1.80
N VAL A 377 3.97 -16.71 1.54
CA VAL A 377 3.88 -17.57 0.35
C VAL A 377 2.59 -18.39 0.36
N ARG A 378 2.20 -18.94 1.51
CA ARG A 378 0.95 -19.70 1.66
C ARG A 378 -0.27 -18.81 1.41
N LEU A 379 -0.27 -17.59 1.94
CA LEU A 379 -1.34 -16.61 1.74
C LEU A 379 -1.55 -16.28 0.27
N HIS A 380 -0.47 -16.02 -0.48
CA HIS A 380 -0.60 -15.44 -1.83
C HIS A 380 -0.63 -16.46 -2.97
N LEU A 381 -0.03 -17.64 -2.81
CA LEU A 381 0.13 -18.62 -3.91
C LEU A 381 -0.84 -19.81 -3.85
N PHE A 382 -1.62 -19.94 -2.77
CA PHE A 382 -2.55 -21.04 -2.53
C PHE A 382 -3.97 -20.52 -2.26
N ASN A 383 -4.94 -21.43 -2.22
CA ASN A 383 -6.34 -21.15 -1.95
C ASN A 383 -6.86 -19.98 -2.79
N ASP A 384 -7.32 -18.91 -2.15
CA ASP A 384 -7.85 -17.69 -2.78
C ASP A 384 -6.82 -16.56 -2.91
N GLY A 385 -5.52 -16.88 -2.72
CA GLY A 385 -4.42 -15.93 -2.80
C GLY A 385 -4.33 -15.18 -4.14
N ALA A 386 -3.84 -13.94 -4.07
CA ALA A 386 -3.77 -13.01 -5.21
C ALA A 386 -2.97 -13.55 -6.41
N LEU A 387 -1.97 -14.40 -6.15
CA LEU A 387 -1.04 -14.93 -7.16
C LEU A 387 -1.34 -16.39 -7.54
N THR A 388 -2.53 -16.89 -7.18
CA THR A 388 -3.00 -18.19 -7.68
C THR A 388 -3.17 -18.14 -9.21
N PRO A 389 -3.10 -19.29 -9.93
CA PRO A 389 -3.27 -19.30 -11.37
C PRO A 389 -4.60 -18.67 -11.83
N LEU A 390 -5.67 -18.86 -11.04
CA LEU A 390 -6.99 -18.31 -11.34
C LEU A 390 -7.01 -16.79 -11.17
N ASN A 391 -6.61 -16.27 -10.01
CA ASN A 391 -6.69 -14.85 -9.69
C ASN A 391 -5.70 -14.04 -10.52
N GLY A 392 -4.45 -14.53 -10.66
CA GLY A 392 -3.45 -13.89 -11.51
C GLY A 392 -3.90 -13.77 -12.97
N ALA A 393 -4.50 -14.84 -13.53
CA ALA A 393 -5.02 -14.82 -14.89
C ALA A 393 -6.29 -13.96 -15.04
N ALA A 394 -7.12 -13.85 -14.00
CA ALA A 394 -8.30 -13.00 -14.00
C ALA A 394 -7.92 -11.51 -14.07
N LEU A 395 -6.94 -11.06 -13.26
CA LEU A 395 -6.40 -9.71 -13.34
C LEU A 395 -5.82 -9.40 -14.73
N TRP A 396 -5.05 -10.35 -15.27
CA TRP A 396 -4.46 -10.22 -16.61
C TRP A 396 -5.53 -10.06 -17.69
N ARG A 397 -6.61 -10.86 -17.59
CA ARG A 397 -7.74 -10.80 -18.52
C ARG A 397 -8.50 -9.48 -18.42
N LYS A 398 -8.77 -8.99 -17.21
CA LYS A 398 -9.44 -7.71 -16.99
C LYS A 398 -8.70 -6.58 -17.72
N ARG A 399 -7.37 -6.53 -17.60
CA ARG A 399 -6.55 -5.53 -18.30
C ARG A 399 -6.48 -5.75 -19.80
N SER A 400 -6.35 -6.99 -20.27
CA SER A 400 -6.30 -7.25 -21.72
C SER A 400 -7.61 -6.88 -22.41
N GLU A 401 -8.76 -7.26 -21.86
CA GLU A 401 -10.06 -6.97 -22.47
C GLU A 401 -10.34 -5.46 -22.50
N GLY A 402 -9.93 -4.71 -21.48
CA GLY A 402 -10.12 -3.26 -21.40
C GLY A 402 -9.39 -2.43 -22.47
N ILE A 403 -8.45 -3.01 -23.22
CA ILE A 403 -7.69 -2.31 -24.28
C ILE A 403 -7.83 -2.98 -25.66
N ARG A 404 -8.59 -4.08 -25.73
CA ARG A 404 -8.63 -4.97 -26.89
C ARG A 404 -9.07 -4.25 -28.16
N ASN A 405 -10.09 -3.40 -28.05
CA ASN A 405 -10.64 -2.69 -29.19
C ASN A 405 -9.77 -1.47 -29.54
N ALA A 406 -9.36 -0.66 -28.56
CA ALA A 406 -8.39 0.43 -28.74
C ALA A 406 -7.08 0.02 -29.46
N LEU A 407 -6.60 -1.22 -29.27
CA LEU A 407 -5.40 -1.72 -29.95
C LEU A 407 -5.51 -1.79 -31.48
N LYS A 408 -6.71 -1.81 -32.06
CA LYS A 408 -6.87 -1.71 -33.53
C LYS A 408 -6.37 -0.36 -34.04
N ALA A 409 -6.64 0.73 -33.32
CA ALA A 409 -6.13 2.06 -33.65
C ALA A 409 -4.62 2.17 -33.42
N GLU A 410 -4.10 1.53 -32.36
CA GLU A 410 -2.64 1.43 -32.15
C GLU A 410 -1.95 0.64 -33.28
N SER A 411 -2.59 -0.38 -33.83
CA SER A 411 -2.08 -1.20 -34.95
C SER A 411 -2.00 -0.35 -36.21
N ALA A 412 -3.08 0.39 -36.51
CA ALA A 412 -3.10 1.32 -37.63
C ALA A 412 -2.05 2.44 -37.49
N ARG A 413 -1.69 2.84 -36.26
CA ARG A 413 -0.77 3.94 -36.03
C ARG A 413 0.70 3.51 -35.92
N TRP A 414 0.98 2.35 -35.34
CA TRP A 414 2.34 1.94 -34.96
C TRP A 414 2.67 0.47 -35.25
N GLY A 415 1.74 -0.30 -35.82
CA GLY A 415 1.91 -1.74 -36.06
C GLY A 415 3.01 -2.06 -37.08
N ASP A 416 3.21 -1.19 -38.08
CA ASP A 416 4.19 -1.30 -39.16
C ASP A 416 5.58 -0.76 -38.79
N TYR A 417 5.70 0.00 -37.70
CA TYR A 417 6.93 0.70 -37.34
C TYR A 417 8.19 -0.19 -37.26
N ARG A 418 8.03 -1.47 -36.88
CA ARG A 418 9.13 -2.44 -36.75
C ARG A 418 9.20 -3.51 -37.83
N LYS A 419 8.08 -3.84 -38.47
CA LYS A 419 8.00 -4.93 -39.44
C LYS A 419 6.81 -4.71 -40.38
N GLU A 420 6.94 -5.35 -41.54
CA GLU A 420 5.88 -5.51 -42.52
C GLU A 420 5.66 -7.02 -42.74
N PRO A 421 4.42 -7.55 -42.70
CA PRO A 421 3.15 -6.84 -42.44
C PRO A 421 3.05 -6.25 -41.02
N PRO A 422 2.16 -5.26 -40.78
CA PRO A 422 1.98 -4.61 -39.48
C PRO A 422 1.55 -5.62 -38.39
N LEU A 423 1.99 -5.36 -37.15
CA LEU A 423 1.52 -6.07 -35.96
C LEU A 423 0.06 -5.72 -35.67
N ASP A 424 -0.72 -6.73 -35.25
CA ASP A 424 -2.16 -6.62 -35.12
C ASP A 424 -2.73 -7.34 -33.89
N LEU A 425 -4.06 -7.45 -33.83
CA LEU A 425 -4.77 -8.05 -32.71
C LEU A 425 -4.60 -9.58 -32.65
N GLU A 426 -4.30 -10.24 -33.77
CA GLU A 426 -4.01 -11.68 -33.82
C GLU A 426 -2.64 -11.96 -33.18
N ASP A 427 -1.61 -11.17 -33.52
CA ASP A 427 -0.29 -11.22 -32.90
C ASP A 427 -0.38 -11.02 -31.38
N TRP A 428 -1.13 -9.99 -30.94
CA TRP A 428 -1.36 -9.70 -29.53
C TRP A 428 -2.10 -10.83 -28.80
N GLN A 429 -3.17 -11.39 -29.40
CA GLN A 429 -3.90 -12.51 -28.84
C GLN A 429 -3.01 -13.76 -28.70
N GLY A 430 -2.12 -14.00 -29.67
CA GLY A 430 -1.12 -15.07 -29.61
C GLY A 430 -0.19 -14.92 -28.41
N ALA A 431 0.29 -13.70 -28.14
CA ALA A 431 1.12 -13.39 -26.97
C ALA A 431 0.37 -13.62 -25.64
N LEU A 432 -0.89 -13.19 -25.53
CA LEU A 432 -1.74 -13.45 -24.36
C LEU A 432 -1.95 -14.94 -24.12
N ASN A 433 -2.29 -15.68 -25.17
CA ASN A 433 -2.53 -17.12 -25.10
C ASN A 433 -1.30 -17.88 -24.58
N ARG A 434 -0.08 -17.38 -24.84
CA ARG A 434 1.13 -17.95 -24.26
C ARG A 434 1.15 -17.82 -22.74
N GLU A 435 0.83 -16.65 -22.19
CA GLU A 435 0.78 -16.43 -20.73
C GLU A 435 -0.29 -17.32 -20.08
N TYR A 436 -1.51 -17.34 -20.64
CA TYR A 436 -2.61 -18.16 -20.12
C TYR A 436 -2.30 -19.66 -20.14
N ASN A 437 -1.67 -20.17 -21.20
CA ASN A 437 -1.46 -21.60 -21.36
C ASN A 437 -0.15 -22.11 -20.74
N GLN A 438 0.83 -21.23 -20.52
CA GLN A 438 2.18 -21.65 -20.13
C GLN A 438 2.68 -21.01 -18.83
N TRP A 439 2.32 -19.76 -18.53
CA TRP A 439 2.83 -19.07 -17.34
C TRP A 439 1.97 -19.38 -16.12
N PHE A 440 0.75 -18.86 -16.07
CA PHE A 440 -0.16 -18.99 -14.93
C PHE A 440 -0.33 -20.43 -14.42
N PRO A 441 -0.64 -21.44 -15.27
CA PRO A 441 -0.86 -22.80 -14.79
C PRO A 441 0.40 -23.53 -14.30
N LYS A 442 1.61 -23.04 -14.62
CA LYS A 442 2.87 -23.75 -14.34
C LYS A 442 3.77 -23.03 -13.34
N ARG A 443 3.60 -21.73 -13.15
CA ARG A 443 4.57 -20.91 -12.42
C ARG A 443 4.63 -21.20 -10.91
N ASN A 444 3.48 -21.36 -10.24
CA ASN A 444 3.46 -21.52 -8.77
C ASN A 444 4.21 -22.78 -8.28
N PRO A 445 3.97 -23.99 -8.85
CA PRO A 445 4.75 -25.17 -8.47
C PRO A 445 6.26 -25.00 -8.67
N ILE A 446 6.67 -24.27 -9.71
CA ILE A 446 8.08 -24.02 -10.01
C ILE A 446 8.70 -23.11 -8.95
N VAL A 447 8.09 -21.95 -8.67
CA VAL A 447 8.67 -20.98 -7.73
C VAL A 447 8.66 -21.51 -6.29
N ILE A 448 7.62 -22.27 -5.89
CA ILE A 448 7.59 -22.93 -4.58
C ILE A 448 8.76 -23.93 -4.45
N ASN A 449 9.07 -24.69 -5.51
CA ASN A 449 10.23 -25.57 -5.52
C ASN A 449 11.56 -24.80 -5.45
N GLN A 450 11.65 -23.62 -6.09
CA GLN A 450 12.81 -22.72 -5.98
C GLN A 450 12.99 -22.20 -4.54
N PHE A 451 11.90 -21.94 -3.81
CA PHE A 451 11.94 -21.56 -2.40
C PHE A 451 12.34 -22.73 -1.50
N ARG A 452 11.80 -23.94 -1.75
CA ARG A 452 12.17 -25.17 -1.02
C ARG A 452 13.65 -25.52 -1.20
N SER A 453 14.17 -25.42 -2.42
CA SER A 453 15.59 -25.70 -2.68
C SER A 453 16.54 -24.73 -1.96
N ARG A 454 16.04 -23.56 -1.56
CA ARG A 454 16.78 -22.56 -0.78
C ARG A 454 16.52 -22.64 0.73
N GLY A 455 15.63 -23.52 1.17
CA GLY A 455 15.22 -23.64 2.56
C GLY A 455 14.40 -22.45 3.07
N TRP A 456 13.77 -21.69 2.17
CA TRP A 456 12.90 -20.53 2.51
C TRP A 456 11.46 -20.95 2.76
N TYR A 457 11.02 -22.04 2.12
CA TYR A 457 9.71 -22.65 2.32
C TYR A 457 9.93 -24.10 2.80
N PRO A 458 9.27 -24.56 3.87
CA PRO A 458 9.50 -25.88 4.40
C PRO A 458 8.89 -26.99 3.52
N ASN A 459 9.34 -28.23 3.73
CA ASN A 459 8.77 -29.40 3.06
C ASN A 459 7.51 -29.94 3.76
N ILE A 460 7.24 -29.49 4.99
CA ILE A 460 5.96 -29.78 5.67
C ILE A 460 4.87 -28.92 5.04
N GLU A 461 3.81 -29.57 4.60
CA GLU A 461 2.66 -28.91 3.97
C GLU A 461 1.71 -28.34 5.04
N SER A 462 1.08 -27.20 4.74
CA SER A 462 0.05 -26.59 5.60
C SER A 462 -1.21 -27.47 5.68
N PRO A 463 -1.99 -27.43 6.78
CA PRO A 463 -3.27 -28.13 6.82
C PRO A 463 -4.30 -27.45 5.92
N ASP A 464 -5.22 -28.19 5.31
CA ASP A 464 -6.27 -27.65 4.43
C ASP A 464 -7.65 -27.70 5.10
N PHE A 465 -8.43 -26.65 4.93
CA PHE A 465 -9.82 -26.58 5.39
C PHE A 465 -10.76 -27.23 4.37
N SER A 466 -11.86 -27.86 4.81
CA SER A 466 -12.87 -28.39 3.87
C SER A 466 -13.56 -27.30 3.05
N GLN A 467 -13.59 -26.08 3.56
CA GLN A 467 -13.93 -24.86 2.84
C GLN A 467 -12.96 -23.78 3.33
N HIS A 468 -12.35 -23.03 2.42
CA HIS A 468 -11.42 -21.96 2.79
C HIS A 468 -12.17 -20.64 2.98
N GLY A 469 -12.73 -20.44 4.18
CA GLY A 469 -13.41 -19.20 4.53
C GLY A 469 -14.73 -18.97 3.80
N GLY A 470 -15.14 -17.71 3.71
CA GLY A 470 -16.39 -17.27 3.09
C GLY A 470 -17.63 -17.56 3.94
N GLN A 471 -18.79 -17.42 3.33
CA GLN A 471 -20.08 -17.62 3.99
C GLN A 471 -20.33 -19.11 4.33
N VAL A 472 -20.81 -19.36 5.54
CA VAL A 472 -21.30 -20.68 5.99
C VAL A 472 -22.57 -20.53 6.84
N THR A 473 -23.33 -21.62 6.95
CA THR A 473 -24.51 -21.66 7.84
C THR A 473 -24.11 -21.76 9.31
N SER A 474 -25.00 -21.36 10.22
CA SER A 474 -24.81 -21.60 11.65
C SER A 474 -24.58 -23.09 11.95
N ASN A 475 -23.65 -23.37 12.87
CA ASN A 475 -23.18 -24.71 13.25
C ASN A 475 -22.51 -25.48 12.09
N TYR A 476 -21.88 -24.78 11.16
CA TYR A 476 -21.11 -25.42 10.08
C TYR A 476 -19.99 -26.31 10.64
N SER A 477 -19.92 -27.54 10.15
CA SER A 477 -18.92 -28.53 10.56
C SER A 477 -17.66 -28.40 9.69
N LEU A 478 -16.70 -27.57 10.13
CA LEU A 478 -15.41 -27.40 9.48
C LEU A 478 -14.49 -28.59 9.76
N SER A 479 -13.98 -29.24 8.72
CA SER A 479 -12.92 -30.24 8.86
C SER A 479 -11.57 -29.69 8.42
N ILE A 480 -10.51 -30.10 9.12
CA ILE A 480 -9.12 -29.74 8.83
C ILE A 480 -8.36 -31.00 8.42
N LYS A 481 -7.83 -31.02 7.19
CA LYS A 481 -7.05 -32.11 6.64
C LYS A 481 -5.56 -31.86 6.87
N ASN A 482 -4.86 -32.83 7.47
CA ASN A 482 -3.40 -32.86 7.42
C ASN A 482 -2.96 -33.56 6.11
N PRO A 483 -2.33 -32.87 5.14
CA PRO A 483 -1.83 -33.50 3.92
C PRO A 483 -0.52 -34.28 4.13
N ASN A 484 0.14 -34.13 5.28
CA ASN A 484 1.37 -34.85 5.60
C ASN A 484 1.06 -36.28 6.09
N THR A 485 2.04 -37.18 6.00
CA THR A 485 1.93 -38.58 6.48
C THR A 485 1.73 -38.71 8.00
N ASP A 486 2.10 -37.68 8.74
CA ASP A 486 2.20 -37.59 10.20
C ASP A 486 2.28 -36.11 10.62
N GLY A 487 2.38 -35.85 11.92
CA GLY A 487 2.32 -34.50 12.50
C GLY A 487 0.96 -34.14 13.06
N THR A 488 0.95 -33.24 14.04
CA THR A 488 -0.24 -32.83 14.78
C THR A 488 -0.74 -31.50 14.24
N VAL A 489 -2.03 -31.42 13.95
CA VAL A 489 -2.67 -30.17 13.55
C VAL A 489 -3.08 -29.39 14.79
N PHE A 490 -2.67 -28.13 14.85
CA PHE A 490 -3.11 -27.15 15.84
C PHE A 490 -3.87 -26.03 15.15
N TYR A 491 -4.94 -25.55 15.79
CA TYR A 491 -5.75 -24.46 15.26
C TYR A 491 -6.24 -23.51 16.36
N THR A 492 -6.67 -22.33 15.95
CA THR A 492 -7.32 -21.31 16.78
C THR A 492 -8.59 -20.83 16.09
N LEU A 493 -9.54 -20.29 16.86
CA LEU A 493 -10.80 -19.72 16.35
C LEU A 493 -10.91 -18.21 16.60
N ASP A 494 -9.95 -17.64 17.33
CA ASP A 494 -9.88 -16.23 17.73
C ASP A 494 -8.93 -15.42 16.83
N GLY A 495 -8.45 -16.00 15.72
CA GLY A 495 -7.50 -15.36 14.81
C GLY A 495 -6.06 -15.28 15.31
N THR A 496 -5.73 -15.80 16.50
CA THR A 496 -4.34 -15.86 16.99
C THR A 496 -3.56 -16.97 16.28
N ASP A 497 -2.23 -16.87 16.20
CA ASP A 497 -1.43 -17.96 15.64
C ASP A 497 -1.44 -19.17 16.61
N PRO A 498 -1.70 -20.41 16.18
CA PRO A 498 -1.56 -21.60 17.03
C PRO A 498 -0.12 -21.84 17.52
N ARG A 499 0.86 -21.14 16.96
CA ARG A 499 2.26 -21.16 17.35
C ARG A 499 2.63 -19.91 18.15
N ILE A 500 3.50 -20.08 19.14
CA ILE A 500 4.32 -19.00 19.73
C ILE A 500 5.77 -19.11 19.23
N PRO A 501 6.48 -17.97 19.03
CA PRO A 501 7.89 -18.00 18.67
C PRO A 501 8.69 -18.90 19.60
N THR A 502 9.62 -19.67 19.01
CA THR A 502 10.39 -20.68 19.74
C THR A 502 11.46 -20.10 20.67
N MET A 503 11.61 -18.78 20.73
CA MET A 503 12.43 -18.06 21.70
C MET A 503 11.53 -17.08 22.46
N SER A 504 11.50 -17.22 23.79
CA SER A 504 11.02 -16.19 24.68
C SER A 504 12.00 -15.02 24.61
N SER A 505 11.50 -13.82 24.34
CA SER A 505 12.30 -12.59 24.25
C SER A 505 12.63 -11.98 25.61
N GLU A 506 12.30 -12.64 26.72
CA GLU A 506 12.80 -12.21 28.03
C GLU A 506 14.27 -12.60 28.17
N ASP A 507 15.14 -11.60 28.14
CA ASP A 507 16.56 -11.72 28.43
C ASP A 507 16.73 -11.85 29.96
N ILE A 508 16.91 -13.07 30.45
CA ILE A 508 16.96 -13.38 31.88
C ILE A 508 18.39 -13.21 32.38
N GLU A 509 18.60 -12.25 33.28
CA GLU A 509 19.91 -11.93 33.84
C GLU A 509 20.42 -13.02 34.80
N LEU A 510 21.64 -13.52 34.56
CA LEU A 510 22.41 -14.42 35.43
C LEU A 510 23.47 -13.68 36.25
N ILE A 511 24.08 -12.64 35.67
CA ILE A 511 25.08 -11.78 36.33
C ILE A 511 24.70 -10.33 36.09
N SER A 512 24.46 -9.61 37.19
CA SER A 512 24.11 -8.19 37.20
C SER A 512 25.34 -7.28 37.31
N GLU A 513 25.14 -5.99 37.06
CA GLU A 513 26.20 -4.95 37.16
C GLU A 513 26.81 -4.83 38.57
N LYS A 514 26.13 -5.35 39.60
CA LYS A 514 26.59 -5.34 41.00
C LYS A 514 26.75 -6.74 41.59
N ALA A 515 26.85 -7.76 40.73
CA ALA A 515 27.08 -9.13 41.16
C ALA A 515 28.34 -9.24 42.03
N SER A 516 28.32 -10.12 43.03
CA SER A 516 29.50 -10.37 43.88
C SER A 516 30.62 -11.00 43.06
N ALA A 517 31.85 -10.51 43.25
CA ALA A 517 33.02 -10.96 42.52
C ALA A 517 34.20 -11.29 43.46
N LYS A 518 35.07 -12.19 43.02
CA LYS A 518 36.39 -12.45 43.60
C LYS A 518 37.47 -11.93 42.66
N ILE A 519 38.40 -11.15 43.20
CA ILE A 519 39.43 -10.45 42.41
C ILE A 519 40.82 -10.81 42.94
N LEU A 520 41.75 -11.11 42.02
CA LEU A 520 43.17 -11.29 42.32
C LEU A 520 44.04 -10.48 41.37
N ILE A 521 44.96 -9.72 41.96
CA ILE A 521 46.04 -9.03 41.27
C ILE A 521 47.33 -9.74 41.65
N GLN A 522 47.90 -10.50 40.71
CA GLN A 522 49.16 -11.20 40.96
C GLN A 522 50.33 -10.23 40.88
N SER A 523 51.18 -10.20 41.91
CA SER A 523 52.44 -9.44 41.90
C SER A 523 53.61 -10.23 41.28
N GLU A 524 53.50 -11.55 41.23
CA GLU A 524 54.49 -12.49 40.67
C GLU A 524 53.80 -13.75 40.16
N ASP A 525 54.51 -14.54 39.36
CA ASP A 525 54.01 -15.82 38.84
C ASP A 525 53.91 -16.84 39.97
N SER A 526 52.68 -17.20 40.35
CA SER A 526 52.42 -18.22 41.36
C SER A 526 52.08 -19.59 40.76
N GLY A 527 52.28 -19.79 39.45
CA GLY A 527 52.04 -21.06 38.77
C GLY A 527 50.57 -21.47 38.70
N LEU A 528 49.63 -20.52 38.76
CA LEU A 528 48.18 -20.79 38.77
C LEU A 528 47.66 -21.43 37.47
N ASP A 529 48.37 -21.24 36.35
CA ASP A 529 47.95 -21.64 34.99
C ASP A 529 46.49 -21.23 34.71
N LEU A 530 45.72 -21.96 33.90
CA LEU A 530 44.29 -21.70 33.69
C LEU A 530 43.37 -22.40 34.71
N ASN A 531 43.91 -23.06 35.74
CA ASN A 531 43.10 -23.81 36.73
C ASN A 531 42.11 -22.91 37.50
N TRP A 532 42.45 -21.63 37.69
CA TRP A 532 41.59 -20.64 38.35
C TRP A 532 40.31 -20.32 37.59
N THR A 533 40.15 -20.76 36.35
CA THR A 533 38.93 -20.56 35.56
C THR A 533 37.86 -21.63 35.85
N GLY A 534 38.22 -22.73 36.51
CA GLY A 534 37.34 -23.86 36.79
C GLY A 534 36.35 -23.62 37.94
N LEU A 535 35.23 -24.34 37.91
CA LEU A 535 34.16 -24.23 38.90
C LEU A 535 34.64 -24.51 40.35
N ASN A 536 35.46 -25.54 40.52
CA ASN A 536 35.92 -26.05 41.82
C ASN A 536 37.23 -25.40 42.32
N PHE A 537 37.65 -24.29 41.73
CA PHE A 537 38.83 -23.57 42.20
C PHE A 537 38.54 -22.83 43.52
N GLU A 538 39.46 -22.97 44.48
CA GLU A 538 39.39 -22.31 45.79
C GLU A 538 39.90 -20.86 45.70
N ASP A 539 38.98 -19.90 45.69
CA ASP A 539 39.24 -18.46 45.59
C ASP A 539 38.99 -17.71 46.91
N SER A 540 38.90 -18.45 48.03
CA SER A 540 38.58 -17.88 49.34
C SER A 540 39.62 -16.86 49.84
N SER A 541 40.86 -16.94 49.36
CA SER A 541 41.93 -15.97 49.63
C SER A 541 41.91 -14.73 48.74
N TRP A 542 41.04 -14.68 47.72
CA TRP A 542 40.94 -13.55 46.80
C TRP A 542 40.14 -12.40 47.43
N GLN A 543 40.39 -11.18 46.97
CA GLN A 543 39.64 -10.01 47.40
C GLN A 543 38.16 -10.19 47.05
N SER A 544 37.28 -9.88 48.00
CA SER A 544 35.83 -9.92 47.77
C SER A 544 35.35 -8.53 47.39
N GLY A 545 34.64 -8.43 46.27
CA GLY A 545 34.20 -7.16 45.70
C GLY A 545 32.89 -7.29 44.95
N GLN A 546 32.58 -6.26 44.17
CA GLN A 546 31.45 -6.24 43.25
C GLN A 546 31.94 -6.07 41.82
N ASN A 547 31.11 -6.51 40.89
CA ASN A 547 31.28 -6.28 39.47
C ASN A 547 31.39 -4.78 39.12
N GLY A 548 32.06 -4.40 38.03
CA GLY A 548 32.57 -3.04 37.82
C GLY A 548 33.95 -2.85 38.44
N ILE A 549 34.89 -3.70 38.06
CA ILE A 549 36.26 -3.73 38.57
C ILE A 549 37.08 -2.74 37.75
N GLY A 550 37.67 -1.73 38.38
CA GLY A 550 38.31 -0.66 37.63
C GLY A 550 39.23 0.26 38.43
N PHE A 551 39.88 1.17 37.74
CA PHE A 551 40.45 2.37 38.33
C PHE A 551 40.51 3.48 37.28
N GLU A 552 40.53 4.73 37.72
CA GLU A 552 40.86 5.86 36.88
C GLU A 552 41.76 6.82 37.67
N ARG A 553 42.85 7.30 37.06
CA ARG A 553 43.85 8.12 37.76
C ARG A 553 43.41 9.58 37.92
N ILE A 554 42.61 10.07 36.97
CA ILE A 554 42.05 11.41 36.95
C ILE A 554 40.55 11.17 36.79
N ALA A 555 39.73 11.81 37.63
CA ALA A 555 38.27 11.68 37.51
C ALA A 555 37.85 11.93 36.05
N GLY A 556 37.12 10.96 35.49
CA GLY A 556 36.85 10.86 34.07
C GLY A 556 35.63 9.98 33.81
N ASP A 557 35.59 9.35 32.64
CA ASP A 557 34.37 8.75 32.11
C ASP A 557 33.97 7.46 32.86
N PHE A 558 34.88 6.82 33.61
CA PHE A 558 34.62 5.51 34.22
C PHE A 558 34.12 5.55 35.66
N ASP A 559 34.20 6.70 36.34
CA ASP A 559 33.91 6.83 37.78
C ASP A 559 32.53 6.24 38.17
N ASP A 560 31.50 6.41 37.33
CA ASP A 560 30.14 5.89 37.59
C ASP A 560 29.99 4.37 37.35
N SER A 561 30.92 3.75 36.61
CA SER A 561 30.91 2.32 36.29
C SER A 561 31.84 1.48 37.18
N ILE A 562 32.68 2.11 38.01
CA ILE A 562 33.61 1.43 38.92
C ILE A 562 32.93 1.22 40.28
N ASN A 563 32.49 -0.01 40.57
CA ASN A 563 31.99 -0.40 41.89
C ASN A 563 33.07 -1.03 42.78
N PHE A 564 34.18 -1.51 42.20
CA PHE A 564 35.30 -2.09 42.95
C PHE A 564 36.64 -1.53 42.47
N PRO A 565 37.20 -0.51 43.16
CA PRO A 565 38.44 0.12 42.76
C PRO A 565 39.66 -0.77 43.02
N ILE A 566 40.53 -0.91 42.02
CA ILE A 566 41.75 -1.76 42.06
C ILE A 566 43.01 -0.99 41.66
N LEU A 567 43.16 0.23 42.17
CA LEU A 567 44.30 1.10 41.85
C LEU A 567 45.66 0.43 42.17
N GLU A 568 45.71 -0.53 43.08
CA GLU A 568 46.91 -1.29 43.41
C GLU A 568 47.41 -2.22 42.31
N MET A 569 46.61 -2.49 41.26
CA MET A 569 47.05 -3.20 40.05
C MET A 569 48.10 -2.38 39.31
N ARG A 570 47.93 -1.05 39.30
CA ARG A 570 48.79 -0.13 38.60
C ARG A 570 50.23 -0.20 39.11
N GLY A 571 51.16 -0.34 38.19
CA GLY A 571 52.59 -0.51 38.43
C GLY A 571 52.99 -1.93 38.86
N LYS A 572 52.03 -2.81 39.16
CA LYS A 572 52.29 -4.21 39.57
C LYS A 572 52.04 -5.20 38.45
N ASN A 573 50.85 -5.17 37.84
CA ASN A 573 50.44 -6.09 36.79
C ASN A 573 49.59 -5.34 35.74
N SER A 574 49.60 -5.80 34.49
CA SER A 574 48.73 -5.32 33.42
C SER A 574 47.42 -6.08 33.31
N SER A 575 47.19 -7.09 34.17
CA SER A 575 45.91 -7.79 34.25
C SER A 575 45.49 -8.08 35.69
N CYS A 576 44.19 -8.29 35.89
CA CYS A 576 43.63 -8.89 37.09
C CYS A 576 42.76 -10.09 36.71
N LEU A 577 42.60 -11.02 37.67
CA LEU A 577 41.76 -12.20 37.52
C LEU A 577 40.47 -11.98 38.31
N ILE A 578 39.33 -12.25 37.69
CA ILE A 578 37.99 -12.00 38.23
C ILE A 578 37.20 -13.31 38.15
N ARG A 579 36.47 -13.64 39.22
CA ARG A 579 35.55 -14.80 39.28
C ARG A 579 34.20 -14.37 39.82
N ILE A 580 33.13 -14.62 39.07
CA ILE A 580 31.76 -14.23 39.40
C ILE A 580 30.88 -15.48 39.37
N PRO A 581 30.31 -15.91 40.51
CA PRO A 581 29.39 -17.03 40.56
C PRO A 581 28.00 -16.63 40.04
N PHE A 582 27.33 -17.58 39.39
CA PHE A 582 25.92 -17.48 39.02
C PHE A 582 25.25 -18.85 39.14
N GLU A 583 23.92 -18.88 39.19
CA GLU A 583 23.16 -20.11 39.38
C GLU A 583 22.15 -20.36 38.26
N ILE A 584 21.96 -21.64 37.93
CA ILE A 584 20.87 -22.11 37.08
C ILE A 584 19.92 -22.94 37.96
N SER A 585 18.65 -22.54 38.03
CA SER A 585 17.68 -23.02 39.03
C SER A 585 17.43 -24.53 38.98
N ASP A 586 17.29 -25.09 37.78
CA ASP A 586 16.84 -26.46 37.59
C ASP A 586 17.17 -26.99 36.17
N LYS A 587 16.87 -28.28 35.95
CA LYS A 587 17.13 -28.98 34.68
C LYS A 587 16.25 -28.46 33.54
N GLU A 588 15.05 -28.00 33.84
CA GLU A 588 14.10 -27.50 32.85
C GLU A 588 14.61 -26.18 32.28
N THR A 589 14.97 -25.22 33.13
CA THR A 589 15.62 -23.96 32.75
C THR A 589 16.85 -24.23 31.88
N LEU A 590 17.79 -25.09 32.33
CA LEU A 590 19.00 -25.41 31.58
C LEU A 590 18.71 -25.98 30.18
N ASN A 591 17.71 -26.86 30.06
CA ASN A 591 17.33 -27.45 28.78
C ASN A 591 16.61 -26.45 27.87
N GLN A 592 16.01 -25.40 28.43
CA GLN A 592 15.34 -24.34 27.69
C GLN A 592 16.29 -23.24 27.23
N ILE A 593 17.49 -23.09 27.82
CA ILE A 593 18.48 -22.09 27.39
C ILE A 593 18.78 -22.23 25.89
N ALA A 594 18.32 -21.25 25.12
CA ALA A 594 18.42 -21.20 23.67
C ALA A 594 19.65 -20.41 23.21
N SER A 595 19.92 -19.32 23.92
CA SER A 595 21.03 -18.41 23.70
C SER A 595 21.65 -18.01 25.04
N LEU A 596 22.94 -17.68 25.03
CA LEU A 596 23.66 -17.13 26.18
C LEU A 596 24.50 -15.95 25.70
N LYS A 597 24.31 -14.78 26.32
CA LYS A 597 24.97 -13.53 25.92
C LYS A 597 25.83 -12.98 27.04
N LEU A 598 27.06 -12.60 26.70
CA LEU A 598 27.95 -11.81 27.54
C LEU A 598 27.87 -10.35 27.08
N HIS A 599 27.34 -9.48 27.92
CA HIS A 599 27.39 -8.04 27.71
C HIS A 599 28.56 -7.51 28.51
N ILE A 600 29.52 -6.80 27.92
CA ILE A 600 30.70 -6.37 28.70
C ILE A 600 31.16 -4.97 28.32
N LYS A 601 31.36 -4.14 29.35
CA LYS A 601 32.19 -2.93 29.30
C LYS A 601 33.63 -3.33 29.63
N TYR A 602 34.59 -2.97 28.79
CA TYR A 602 35.98 -3.35 29.01
C TYR A 602 36.98 -2.29 28.54
N ASP A 603 38.05 -2.13 29.29
CA ASP A 603 39.23 -1.35 28.94
C ASP A 603 40.49 -2.03 29.51
N ASP A 604 41.45 -2.49 28.69
CA ASP A 604 41.53 -2.42 27.22
C ASP A 604 41.14 -3.74 26.53
N GLY A 605 41.12 -4.85 27.28
CA GLY A 605 40.91 -6.19 26.75
C GLY A 605 40.54 -7.21 27.82
N PHE A 606 40.03 -8.36 27.38
CA PHE A 606 39.66 -9.43 28.30
C PHE A 606 39.68 -10.81 27.63
N ALA A 607 39.80 -11.85 28.47
CA ALA A 607 39.52 -13.24 28.12
C ALA A 607 38.54 -13.84 29.14
N ALA A 608 37.41 -14.36 28.66
CA ALA A 608 36.31 -14.88 29.47
C ALA A 608 36.15 -16.40 29.33
N PHE A 609 35.84 -17.04 30.46
CA PHE A 609 35.69 -18.49 30.60
C PHE A 609 34.43 -18.80 31.39
N ILE A 610 33.74 -19.88 31.03
CA ILE A 610 32.67 -20.47 31.83
C ILE A 610 33.13 -21.85 32.29
N ASN A 611 33.12 -22.09 33.60
CA ASN A 611 33.45 -23.39 34.19
C ASN A 611 34.77 -24.03 33.68
N GLY A 612 35.78 -23.22 33.39
CA GLY A 612 37.09 -23.68 32.91
C GLY A 612 37.25 -23.73 31.39
N LYS A 613 36.21 -23.39 30.63
CA LYS A 613 36.21 -23.43 29.17
C LYS A 613 36.22 -22.03 28.58
N PHE A 614 37.11 -21.79 27.62
CA PHE A 614 37.22 -20.49 26.96
C PHE A 614 35.93 -20.17 26.18
N ALA A 615 35.28 -19.08 26.56
CA ALA A 615 34.06 -18.62 25.90
C ALA A 615 34.41 -17.63 24.78
N ILE A 616 35.05 -16.52 25.12
CA ILE A 616 35.38 -15.44 24.19
C ILE A 616 36.51 -14.56 24.75
N GLY A 617 37.19 -13.80 23.89
CA GLY A 617 38.12 -12.76 24.30
C GLY A 617 38.25 -11.66 23.24
N LYS A 618 38.49 -10.43 23.69
CA LYS A 618 38.75 -9.26 22.85
C LYS A 618 40.05 -8.63 23.32
N ASN A 619 40.93 -8.33 22.37
CA ASN A 619 42.28 -7.80 22.62
C ASN A 619 43.13 -8.68 23.55
N SER A 620 42.77 -9.94 23.79
CA SER A 620 43.55 -10.89 24.58
C SER A 620 44.70 -11.48 23.74
N PRO A 621 45.91 -11.65 24.31
CA PRO A 621 47.00 -12.35 23.64
C PRO A 621 46.79 -13.87 23.67
N ASP A 622 47.48 -14.58 22.77
CA ASP A 622 47.57 -16.04 22.75
C ASP A 622 49.05 -16.45 22.68
N PRO A 623 49.61 -17.17 23.67
CA PRO A 623 48.95 -17.71 24.86
C PRO A 623 48.66 -16.65 25.94
N LEU A 624 47.74 -16.98 26.84
CA LEU A 624 47.47 -16.21 28.06
C LEU A 624 48.53 -16.50 29.13
N LEU A 625 49.05 -15.44 29.75
CA LEU A 625 49.98 -15.48 30.88
C LEU A 625 49.37 -14.77 32.10
N TRP A 626 49.90 -15.03 33.29
CA TRP A 626 49.46 -14.41 34.56
C TRP A 626 49.55 -12.87 34.58
N ASN A 627 50.37 -12.30 33.68
CA ASN A 627 50.56 -10.87 33.49
C ASN A 627 50.27 -10.41 32.05
N SER A 628 49.32 -11.06 31.39
CA SER A 628 48.88 -10.68 30.04
C SER A 628 48.61 -9.18 29.92
N ARG A 629 48.83 -8.67 28.70
CA ARG A 629 48.54 -7.29 28.30
C ARG A 629 47.56 -7.34 27.14
N ALA A 630 46.65 -6.36 27.09
CA ALA A 630 45.81 -6.20 25.91
C ALA A 630 46.69 -5.94 24.68
N THR A 631 46.37 -6.56 23.54
CA THR A 631 47.14 -6.48 22.30
C THR A 631 47.00 -5.15 21.58
N LYS A 632 45.95 -4.38 21.90
CA LYS A 632 45.67 -3.03 21.44
C LYS A 632 44.78 -2.31 22.45
N SER A 633 44.70 -0.99 22.33
CA SER A 633 43.85 -0.17 23.21
C SER A 633 42.38 -0.17 22.75
N HIS A 634 41.46 0.02 23.69
CA HIS A 634 40.03 0.18 23.44
C HIS A 634 39.57 1.61 23.81
N PRO A 635 39.01 2.41 22.88
CA PRO A 635 38.65 3.81 23.17
C PRO A 635 37.62 3.95 24.30
N ASP A 636 37.85 4.89 25.22
CA ASP A 636 37.04 5.11 26.43
C ASP A 636 35.54 5.28 26.14
N GLN A 637 35.20 6.04 25.08
CA GLN A 637 33.82 6.23 24.64
C GLN A 637 33.11 4.91 24.29
N LEU A 638 33.84 3.94 23.73
CA LEU A 638 33.31 2.61 23.43
C LEU A 638 33.37 1.68 24.65
N ALA A 639 34.34 1.87 25.54
CA ALA A 639 34.48 1.10 26.78
C ALA A 639 33.32 1.34 27.76
N MET A 640 32.61 2.46 27.65
CA MET A 640 31.43 2.80 28.46
C MET A 640 30.12 2.18 27.97
N GLU A 641 30.09 1.64 26.75
CA GLU A 641 28.92 0.96 26.18
C GLU A 641 29.03 -0.55 26.36
N TYR A 642 27.88 -1.21 26.56
CA TYR A 642 27.85 -2.67 26.64
C TYR A 642 28.01 -3.29 25.25
N GLU A 643 29.16 -3.93 24.99
CA GLU A 643 29.28 -4.81 23.83
C GLU A 643 28.58 -6.15 24.13
N SER A 644 27.54 -6.48 23.36
CA SER A 644 26.75 -7.71 23.53
C SER A 644 27.29 -8.82 22.62
N ILE A 645 27.78 -9.90 23.21
CA ILE A 645 28.46 -10.98 22.49
C ILE A 645 27.76 -12.32 22.76
N ASP A 646 27.30 -12.97 21.68
CA ASP A 646 26.77 -14.33 21.74
C ASP A 646 27.87 -15.35 22.08
N ILE A 647 27.70 -16.05 23.19
CA ILE A 647 28.58 -17.12 23.67
C ILE A 647 27.85 -18.46 23.78
N SER A 648 26.73 -18.65 23.08
CA SER A 648 25.86 -19.83 23.14
C SER A 648 26.58 -21.16 22.91
N LYS A 649 27.73 -21.16 22.21
CA LYS A 649 28.60 -22.34 22.05
C LYS A 649 29.07 -22.94 23.39
N ILE A 650 29.02 -22.17 24.49
CA ILE A 650 29.45 -22.58 25.83
C ILE A 650 28.33 -23.19 26.67
N ILE A 651 27.08 -23.13 26.21
CA ILE A 651 25.91 -23.69 26.91
C ILE A 651 26.12 -25.15 27.35
N PRO A 652 26.74 -26.06 26.55
CA PRO A 652 26.98 -27.44 26.97
C PRO A 652 27.85 -27.59 28.24
N GLU A 653 28.57 -26.54 28.63
CA GLU A 653 29.49 -26.52 29.77
C GLU A 653 28.81 -25.97 31.05
N LEU A 654 27.53 -25.58 30.97
CA LEU A 654 26.74 -25.12 32.11
C LEU A 654 26.22 -26.29 32.96
N PHE A 655 26.17 -26.07 34.28
CA PHE A 655 25.65 -27.03 35.26
C PHE A 655 24.36 -26.53 35.90
N ILE A 656 23.54 -27.45 36.40
CA ILE A 656 22.45 -27.10 37.33
C ILE A 656 23.07 -26.66 38.65
N GLY A 657 22.54 -25.58 39.23
CA GLY A 657 23.09 -24.95 40.42
C GLY A 657 24.25 -24.02 40.07
N LYS A 658 25.33 -24.10 40.86
CA LYS A 658 26.45 -23.15 40.79
C LYS A 658 27.27 -23.29 39.51
N ASN A 659 27.52 -22.15 38.87
CA ASN A 659 28.44 -21.95 37.75
C ASN A 659 29.41 -20.81 38.07
N ILE A 660 30.48 -20.66 37.27
CA ILE A 660 31.44 -19.56 37.39
C ILE A 660 31.72 -18.90 36.04
N LEU A 661 31.61 -17.57 35.99
CA LEU A 661 32.23 -16.74 34.96
C LEU A 661 33.59 -16.28 35.48
N ALA A 662 34.65 -16.65 34.77
CA ALA A 662 36.02 -16.26 35.09
C ALA A 662 36.57 -15.35 33.97
N ILE A 663 37.14 -14.21 34.32
CA ILE A 663 37.63 -13.21 33.37
C ILE A 663 39.05 -12.79 33.76
N GLN A 664 39.97 -12.81 32.79
CA GLN A 664 41.23 -12.08 32.91
C GLN A 664 41.05 -10.74 32.19
N GLY A 665 40.90 -9.66 32.95
CA GLY A 665 40.84 -8.31 32.43
C GLY A 665 42.23 -7.73 32.25
N MET A 666 42.47 -6.99 31.17
CA MET A 666 43.81 -6.56 30.77
C MET A 666 43.83 -5.11 30.33
N ASN A 667 44.83 -4.37 30.80
CA ASN A 667 45.24 -3.09 30.23
C ASN A 667 46.36 -3.35 29.19
N THR A 668 46.51 -2.48 28.20
CA THR A 668 47.67 -2.46 27.29
C THR A 668 48.99 -2.25 28.01
N SER A 669 49.02 -1.68 29.21
CA SER A 669 50.24 -1.39 29.98
C SER A 669 50.03 -1.55 31.49
N ARG A 670 51.06 -2.04 32.20
CA ARG A 670 51.09 -2.06 33.67
C ARG A 670 50.98 -0.66 34.31
N ALA A 671 51.28 0.40 33.55
CA ALA A 671 51.28 1.78 34.04
C ALA A 671 50.09 2.62 33.50
N GLY A 672 49.07 1.95 32.95
CA GLY A 672 47.87 2.58 32.37
C GLY A 672 47.22 3.62 33.28
N SER A 673 46.48 4.55 32.67
CA SER A 673 45.76 5.62 33.35
C SER A 673 44.44 5.15 33.98
N ASP A 674 43.90 4.07 33.43
CA ASP A 674 42.51 3.64 33.49
C ASP A 674 42.43 2.10 33.41
N PHE A 675 41.30 1.53 33.81
CA PHE A 675 40.97 0.12 33.64
C PHE A 675 39.49 -0.07 33.96
N LEU A 676 38.78 -0.87 33.17
CA LEU A 676 37.40 -1.23 33.45
C LEU A 676 37.10 -2.65 33.00
N ILE A 677 36.44 -3.45 33.84
CA ILE A 677 35.79 -4.71 33.47
C ILE A 677 34.45 -4.78 34.19
N SER A 678 33.36 -4.73 33.42
CA SER A 678 31.99 -4.88 33.93
C SER A 678 31.15 -5.80 33.03
N PRO A 679 31.21 -7.12 33.24
CA PRO A 679 30.35 -8.10 32.55
C PRO A 679 28.91 -8.14 33.08
N LYS A 680 27.92 -8.34 32.22
CA LYS A 680 26.61 -8.92 32.51
C LYS A 680 26.48 -10.21 31.73
N LEU A 681 25.79 -11.18 32.29
CA LEU A 681 25.51 -12.46 31.65
C LEU A 681 24.02 -12.69 31.68
N SER A 682 23.44 -13.07 30.55
CA SER A 682 22.00 -13.34 30.45
C SER A 682 21.73 -14.45 29.44
N TYR A 683 20.52 -15.01 29.50
CA TYR A 683 20.08 -16.06 28.58
C TYR A 683 18.62 -15.86 28.16
N GLU A 684 18.28 -16.42 27.01
CA GLU A 684 16.90 -16.51 26.51
C GLU A 684 16.47 -17.99 26.51
N THR A 685 15.20 -18.26 26.84
CA THR A 685 14.63 -19.62 26.87
C THR A 685 13.84 -19.97 25.61
N ARG A 686 13.73 -21.26 25.31
CA ARG A 686 12.73 -21.81 24.39
C ARG A 686 11.49 -22.20 25.18
N SER A 687 10.35 -21.56 24.90
CA SER A 687 9.06 -22.04 25.38
C SER A 687 8.70 -23.40 24.77
N SER A 688 7.98 -24.21 25.55
CA SER A 688 7.50 -25.56 25.25
C SER A 688 7.01 -25.76 23.81
N ILE A 689 7.69 -26.59 23.01
CA ILE A 689 7.32 -27.04 21.64
C ILE A 689 6.75 -25.99 20.65
N GLY A 690 6.82 -24.69 20.98
CA GLY A 690 6.25 -23.58 20.21
C GLY A 690 4.72 -23.53 20.11
N VAL A 691 3.95 -24.18 21.00
CA VAL A 691 2.47 -24.21 20.92
C VAL A 691 1.86 -23.07 21.75
N SER A 692 0.95 -22.29 21.16
CA SER A 692 0.24 -21.20 21.85
C SER A 692 -0.78 -21.73 22.88
N ASN A 693 -1.05 -20.96 23.95
CA ASN A 693 -2.10 -21.28 24.92
C ASN A 693 -3.51 -21.27 24.33
N SER A 694 -3.74 -20.50 23.25
CA SER A 694 -5.00 -20.48 22.50
C SER A 694 -5.13 -21.64 21.51
N ALA A 695 -4.05 -22.41 21.28
CA ALA A 695 -4.03 -23.47 20.29
C ALA A 695 -4.78 -24.71 20.76
N ILE A 696 -5.62 -25.25 19.89
CA ILE A 696 -6.40 -26.45 20.10
C ILE A 696 -5.86 -27.55 19.19
N THR A 697 -5.64 -28.75 19.72
CA THR A 697 -5.28 -29.92 18.92
C THR A 697 -6.50 -30.42 18.14
N TYR A 698 -6.39 -30.46 16.81
CA TYR A 698 -7.45 -30.96 15.96
C TYR A 698 -7.52 -32.50 16.02
N SER A 699 -8.69 -33.03 16.35
CA SER A 699 -8.97 -34.47 16.40
C SER A 699 -10.32 -34.85 15.79
N THR A 700 -11.26 -33.91 15.71
CA THR A 700 -12.59 -34.07 15.14
C THR A 700 -13.01 -32.76 14.45
N PRO A 701 -13.99 -32.80 13.51
CA PRO A 701 -14.52 -31.59 12.90
C PRO A 701 -15.01 -30.56 13.92
N ILE A 702 -14.80 -29.27 13.63
CA ILE A 702 -15.10 -28.13 14.49
C ILE A 702 -16.47 -27.56 14.10
N THR A 703 -17.29 -27.22 15.08
CA THR A 703 -18.58 -26.54 14.83
C THR A 703 -18.37 -25.03 14.90
N LEU A 704 -18.60 -24.31 13.80
CA LEU A 704 -18.56 -22.85 13.75
C LEU A 704 -19.95 -22.28 14.04
N SER A 705 -20.09 -21.61 15.18
CA SER A 705 -21.34 -20.96 15.61
C SER A 705 -21.33 -19.43 15.46
N SER A 706 -20.17 -18.84 15.16
CA SER A 706 -19.97 -17.40 14.98
C SER A 706 -18.92 -17.13 13.92
N SER A 707 -19.06 -15.99 13.25
CA SER A 707 -18.05 -15.45 12.34
C SER A 707 -16.71 -15.25 13.04
N GLY A 708 -15.62 -15.33 12.27
CA GLY A 708 -14.26 -15.18 12.81
C GLY A 708 -13.18 -15.77 11.92
N THR A 709 -11.94 -15.61 12.35
CA THR A 709 -10.76 -16.10 11.63
C THR A 709 -10.25 -17.41 12.24
N VAL A 710 -10.21 -18.46 11.43
CA VAL A 710 -9.61 -19.74 11.80
C VAL A 710 -8.18 -19.80 11.28
N LYS A 711 -7.21 -20.06 12.16
CA LYS A 711 -5.82 -20.28 11.78
C LYS A 711 -5.37 -21.67 12.17
N ALA A 712 -4.59 -22.33 11.31
CA ALA A 712 -4.11 -23.68 11.57
C ALA A 712 -2.69 -23.92 11.03
N ARG A 713 -1.95 -24.76 11.76
CA ARG A 713 -0.62 -25.25 11.37
C ARG A 713 -0.47 -26.73 11.69
N VAL A 714 0.46 -27.40 11.01
CA VAL A 714 0.96 -28.74 11.40
C VAL A 714 2.26 -28.57 12.16
N LEU A 715 2.43 -29.28 13.28
CA LEU A 715 3.71 -29.47 13.95
C LEU A 715 4.19 -30.91 13.72
N LYS A 716 5.32 -31.08 13.04
CA LYS A 716 5.96 -32.38 12.80
C LYS A 716 7.44 -32.30 13.13
N GLU A 717 7.91 -33.18 14.03
CA GLU A 717 9.32 -33.27 14.42
C GLU A 717 9.95 -31.92 14.83
N GLY A 718 9.17 -31.08 15.54
CA GLY A 718 9.63 -29.75 15.96
C GLY A 718 9.61 -28.67 14.85
N THR A 719 9.17 -29.00 13.64
CA THR A 719 9.01 -28.06 12.53
C THR A 719 7.54 -27.70 12.34
N TRP A 720 7.25 -26.41 12.31
CA TRP A 720 5.93 -25.88 11.99
C TRP A 720 5.73 -25.73 10.48
N SER A 721 4.54 -26.10 9.99
CA SER A 721 4.12 -25.75 8.64
C SER A 721 3.85 -24.26 8.53
N PRO A 722 3.81 -23.71 7.31
CA PRO A 722 3.23 -22.39 7.07
C PRO A 722 1.77 -22.37 7.53
N ILE A 723 1.28 -21.20 7.90
CA ILE A 723 -0.08 -21.02 8.41
C ILE A 723 -1.10 -21.13 7.29
N ASN A 724 -2.18 -21.86 7.53
CA ASN A 724 -3.40 -21.71 6.76
C ASN A 724 -4.37 -20.86 7.57
N GLU A 725 -4.80 -19.73 7.03
CA GLU A 725 -5.76 -18.84 7.67
C GLU A 725 -6.95 -18.59 6.74
N ALA A 726 -8.15 -18.53 7.30
CA ALA A 726 -9.34 -18.17 6.54
C ALA A 726 -10.39 -17.51 7.43
N LYS A 727 -11.06 -16.50 6.88
CA LYS A 727 -12.16 -15.79 7.53
C LYS A 727 -13.49 -16.46 7.16
N PHE A 728 -14.28 -16.85 8.16
CA PHE A 728 -15.60 -17.43 7.98
C PHE A 728 -16.67 -16.45 8.44
N ILE A 729 -17.71 -16.28 7.63
CA ILE A 729 -18.89 -15.49 7.97
C ILE A 729 -20.04 -16.47 8.23
N VAL A 730 -20.50 -16.55 9.48
CA VAL A 730 -21.53 -17.51 9.90
C VAL A 730 -22.88 -16.82 9.93
N GLY A 731 -23.69 -17.01 8.88
CA GLY A 731 -24.99 -16.36 8.73
C GLY A 731 -25.14 -15.65 7.38
N SER A 732 -25.91 -14.57 7.36
CA SER A 732 -26.13 -13.74 6.16
C SER A 732 -25.11 -12.59 6.16
N PRO A 733 -24.16 -12.53 5.21
CA PRO A 733 -23.24 -11.40 5.11
C PRO A 733 -23.97 -10.13 4.66
N ALA A 734 -23.49 -8.98 5.12
CA ALA A 734 -23.89 -7.70 4.56
C ALA A 734 -23.44 -7.57 3.09
N ASN A 735 -24.32 -7.01 2.25
CA ASN A 735 -24.08 -6.74 0.83
C ASN A 735 -25.02 -5.60 0.35
N SER A 736 -24.93 -5.23 -0.93
CA SER A 736 -25.72 -4.16 -1.56
C SER A 736 -27.24 -4.36 -1.48
N ASP A 737 -27.73 -5.58 -1.27
CA ASP A 737 -29.16 -5.88 -1.25
C ASP A 737 -29.76 -5.76 0.16
N ASN A 738 -28.95 -5.67 1.22
CA ASN A 738 -29.41 -5.74 2.60
C ASN A 738 -28.86 -4.68 3.56
N LEU A 739 -27.84 -3.91 3.17
CA LEU A 739 -27.24 -2.86 3.98
C LEU A 739 -27.15 -1.56 3.18
N VAL A 740 -27.60 -0.44 3.77
CA VAL A 740 -27.55 0.89 3.16
C VAL A 740 -27.01 1.93 4.13
N ILE A 741 -26.44 3.01 3.61
CA ILE A 741 -26.17 4.25 4.37
C ILE A 741 -27.48 5.04 4.43
N SER A 742 -28.00 5.22 5.64
CA SER A 742 -29.31 5.80 5.92
C SER A 742 -29.27 7.27 6.29
N GLU A 743 -28.18 7.77 6.86
CA GLU A 743 -28.04 9.16 7.31
C GLU A 743 -26.57 9.60 7.38
N LEU A 744 -26.30 10.86 7.05
CA LEU A 744 -24.96 11.47 7.05
C LEU A 744 -25.03 12.90 7.61
N LEU A 745 -24.25 13.22 8.63
CA LEU A 745 -24.04 14.59 9.10
C LEU A 745 -22.59 14.98 8.83
N TYR A 746 -22.34 15.64 7.70
CA TYR A 746 -21.00 15.97 7.21
C TYR A 746 -20.53 17.40 7.56
N ASN A 747 -21.45 18.30 7.91
CA ASN A 747 -21.10 19.65 8.37
C ASN A 747 -22.09 20.11 9.45
N PRO A 748 -21.87 19.75 10.72
CA PRO A 748 -22.72 20.16 11.84
C PRO A 748 -22.80 21.69 11.99
N ARG A 749 -23.81 22.19 12.70
CA ARG A 749 -23.92 23.64 12.94
C ARG A 749 -22.76 24.15 13.80
N GLY A 750 -21.97 25.07 13.26
CA GLY A 750 -20.78 25.63 13.90
C GLY A 750 -19.54 24.76 13.68
N ASN A 751 -18.38 25.16 14.21
CA ASN A 751 -17.12 24.45 13.94
C ASN A 751 -16.95 23.22 14.85
N SER A 752 -17.84 22.24 14.75
CA SER A 752 -17.86 21.07 15.64
C SER A 752 -17.87 19.75 14.88
N GLU A 753 -16.77 19.46 14.17
CA GLU A 753 -16.56 18.16 13.49
C GLU A 753 -16.69 16.96 14.45
N GLU A 754 -16.58 17.19 15.77
CA GLU A 754 -16.86 16.18 16.81
C GLU A 754 -18.30 15.62 16.78
N ASN A 755 -19.24 16.31 16.13
CA ASN A 755 -20.64 15.88 16.02
C ASN A 755 -20.96 15.22 14.67
N GLU A 756 -20.00 15.07 13.76
CA GLU A 756 -20.22 14.32 12.51
C GLU A 756 -20.69 12.90 12.80
N PHE A 757 -21.44 12.31 11.87
CA PHE A 757 -21.71 10.88 11.90
C PHE A 757 -22.11 10.33 10.53
N ILE A 758 -21.95 9.02 10.40
CA ILE A 758 -22.54 8.22 9.31
C ILE A 758 -23.35 7.08 9.91
N GLU A 759 -24.54 6.83 9.36
CA GLU A 759 -25.46 5.80 9.83
C GLU A 759 -25.69 4.72 8.76
N LEU A 760 -25.65 3.46 9.19
CA LEU A 760 -26.00 2.29 8.41
C LEU A 760 -27.32 1.69 8.88
N MET A 761 -28.09 1.10 7.97
CA MET A 761 -29.32 0.38 8.27
C MET A 761 -29.36 -0.99 7.58
N ASN A 762 -29.66 -2.04 8.35
CA ASN A 762 -30.05 -3.33 7.78
C ASN A 762 -31.49 -3.24 7.26
N ILE A 763 -31.66 -3.25 5.95
CA ILE A 763 -32.98 -3.15 5.30
C ILE A 763 -33.65 -4.51 5.04
N SER A 764 -33.00 -5.60 5.44
CA SER A 764 -33.55 -6.95 5.28
C SER A 764 -34.40 -7.40 6.48
N ASP A 765 -35.13 -8.49 6.30
CA ASP A 765 -35.93 -9.14 7.34
C ASP A 765 -35.15 -10.18 8.16
N GLN A 766 -33.84 -10.33 7.90
CA GLN A 766 -32.95 -11.23 8.63
C GLN A 766 -31.84 -10.44 9.34
N ARG A 767 -31.24 -11.06 10.36
CA ARG A 767 -29.98 -10.56 10.92
C ARG A 767 -28.86 -10.68 9.88
N ILE A 768 -28.06 -9.64 9.74
CA ILE A 768 -26.87 -9.63 8.89
C ILE A 768 -25.58 -9.54 9.73
N GLU A 769 -24.50 -10.11 9.19
CA GLU A 769 -23.15 -10.09 9.76
C GLU A 769 -22.32 -9.01 9.06
N LEU A 770 -21.70 -8.12 9.83
CA LEU A 770 -20.85 -7.03 9.32
C LEU A 770 -19.37 -7.43 9.23
N SER A 771 -19.03 -8.67 9.61
CA SER A 771 -17.65 -9.17 9.60
C SER A 771 -16.98 -9.00 8.23
N GLY A 772 -15.95 -8.15 8.17
CA GLY A 772 -15.19 -7.87 6.94
C GLY A 772 -15.71 -6.71 6.09
N VAL A 773 -16.85 -6.11 6.44
CA VAL A 773 -17.30 -4.85 5.85
C VAL A 773 -16.28 -3.74 6.21
N GLN A 774 -16.07 -2.80 5.30
CA GLN A 774 -15.19 -1.65 5.55
C GLN A 774 -15.53 -0.42 4.70
N PHE A 775 -15.26 0.77 5.25
CA PHE A 775 -15.22 2.02 4.49
C PHE A 775 -13.85 2.22 3.85
N THR A 776 -13.81 2.54 2.55
CA THR A 776 -12.58 2.77 1.79
C THR A 776 -12.43 4.19 1.24
N ASN A 777 -13.50 4.98 1.19
CA ASN A 777 -13.49 6.39 0.81
C ASN A 777 -14.37 7.19 1.77
N GLY A 778 -14.00 8.47 1.98
CA GLY A 778 -14.49 9.29 3.07
C GLY A 778 -13.74 8.98 4.35
N ILE A 779 -14.39 8.22 5.22
CA ILE A 779 -13.81 7.73 6.48
C ILE A 779 -13.08 6.40 6.29
N ARG A 780 -12.24 6.01 7.25
CA ARG A 780 -11.63 4.67 7.33
C ARG A 780 -12.14 3.94 8.56
N TYR A 781 -12.82 2.83 8.33
CA TYR A 781 -13.37 1.98 9.39
C TYR A 781 -13.54 0.54 8.91
N THR A 782 -13.24 -0.43 9.77
CA THR A 782 -13.42 -1.87 9.51
C THR A 782 -14.22 -2.49 10.64
N PHE A 783 -15.31 -3.17 10.29
CA PHE A 783 -16.22 -3.78 11.26
C PHE A 783 -15.62 -5.02 11.92
N LYS A 784 -15.97 -5.24 13.19
CA LYS A 784 -15.48 -6.40 13.95
C LYS A 784 -16.14 -7.69 13.51
N ASP A 785 -15.47 -8.80 13.74
CA ASP A 785 -15.96 -10.11 13.30
C ASP A 785 -17.26 -10.56 13.97
N ASP A 786 -17.55 -10.06 15.16
CA ASP A 786 -18.75 -10.39 15.92
C ASP A 786 -19.88 -9.36 15.79
N GLU A 787 -19.69 -8.34 14.96
CA GLU A 787 -20.62 -7.23 14.77
C GLU A 787 -21.76 -7.58 13.80
N ARG A 788 -22.99 -7.22 14.19
CA ARG A 788 -24.23 -7.70 13.55
C ARG A 788 -25.30 -6.64 13.62
N LEU A 789 -26.22 -6.67 12.65
CA LEU A 789 -27.44 -5.88 12.69
C LEU A 789 -28.67 -6.76 12.58
N GLU A 790 -29.58 -6.61 13.53
CA GLU A 790 -30.93 -7.18 13.47
C GLU A 790 -31.74 -6.53 12.34
N PRO A 791 -32.88 -7.13 11.92
CA PRO A 791 -33.77 -6.52 10.94
C PRO A 791 -34.14 -5.08 11.33
N LEU A 792 -34.01 -4.15 10.38
CA LEU A 792 -34.30 -2.71 10.53
C LEU A 792 -33.45 -1.98 11.58
N GLN A 793 -32.44 -2.64 12.15
CA GLN A 793 -31.54 -2.00 13.10
C GLN A 793 -30.62 -1.02 12.39
N ARG A 794 -30.36 0.10 13.08
CA ARG A 794 -29.42 1.15 12.66
C ARG A 794 -28.15 1.13 13.51
N LEU A 795 -27.03 1.48 12.88
CA LEU A 795 -25.73 1.62 13.51
C LEU A 795 -25.14 2.97 13.14
N VAL A 796 -24.72 3.72 14.15
CA VAL A 796 -24.18 5.07 13.98
C VAL A 796 -22.69 5.02 14.29
N LEU A 797 -21.87 5.53 13.35
CA LEU A 797 -20.45 5.74 13.54
C LEU A 797 -20.16 7.24 13.70
N THR A 798 -19.32 7.58 14.67
CA THR A 798 -18.92 8.95 15.02
C THR A 798 -17.40 9.10 14.87
N PRO A 799 -16.85 10.33 14.91
CA PRO A 799 -15.40 10.56 14.84
C PRO A 799 -14.56 9.81 15.89
N SER A 800 -15.17 9.32 16.98
CA SER A 800 -14.45 8.46 17.95
C SER A 800 -14.31 7.00 17.51
N ASP A 801 -15.08 6.58 16.49
CA ASP A 801 -15.12 5.21 15.98
C ASP A 801 -14.19 5.01 14.77
N TYR A 802 -14.10 6.01 13.88
CA TYR A 802 -13.36 5.93 12.62
C TYR A 802 -12.14 6.85 12.54
N GLU A 803 -11.24 6.59 11.59
CA GLU A 803 -10.16 7.50 11.23
C GLU A 803 -10.57 8.39 10.05
N GLY A 804 -10.12 9.65 10.06
CA GLY A 804 -10.50 10.65 9.06
C GLY A 804 -11.58 11.59 9.58
N GLN A 805 -12.12 12.40 8.68
CA GLN A 805 -13.25 13.32 8.89
C GLN A 805 -14.01 13.42 7.57
N LEU A 806 -15.28 13.81 7.63
CA LEU A 806 -16.06 14.07 6.43
C LEU A 806 -15.63 15.41 5.79
N ASP A 807 -15.71 15.54 4.47
CA ASP A 807 -15.45 16.82 3.78
C ASP A 807 -16.71 17.68 3.76
N ASN A 808 -16.65 18.86 4.38
CA ASN A 808 -17.76 19.81 4.44
C ASN A 808 -18.21 20.26 3.03
N GLY A 809 -17.31 20.25 2.04
CA GLY A 809 -17.61 20.61 0.64
C GLY A 809 -18.07 19.44 -0.24
N GLY A 810 -18.23 18.24 0.32
CA GLY A 810 -18.62 17.04 -0.41
C GLY A 810 -17.47 16.15 -0.85
N GLU A 811 -17.65 14.84 -0.69
CA GLU A 811 -16.69 13.82 -1.12
C GLU A 811 -17.40 12.50 -1.50
N ARG A 812 -16.62 11.51 -1.94
CA ARG A 812 -17.12 10.15 -2.20
C ARG A 812 -17.04 9.30 -0.94
N ILE A 813 -18.15 8.68 -0.59
CA ILE A 813 -18.23 7.64 0.45
C ILE A 813 -18.32 6.28 -0.23
N THR A 814 -17.48 5.34 0.18
CA THR A 814 -17.49 3.96 -0.35
C THR A 814 -17.48 2.96 0.78
N LEU A 815 -18.50 2.11 0.83
CA LEU A 815 -18.62 0.97 1.72
C LEU A 815 -18.49 -0.31 0.90
N ILE A 816 -17.61 -1.23 1.28
CA ILE A 816 -17.42 -2.52 0.61
C ILE A 816 -17.69 -3.69 1.56
N ASP A 817 -18.09 -4.82 0.99
CA ASP A 817 -18.31 -6.09 1.69
C ASP A 817 -16.99 -6.82 1.99
N ALA A 818 -17.11 -7.99 2.64
CA ALA A 818 -15.97 -8.81 3.02
C ALA A 818 -15.16 -9.39 1.84
N ASP A 819 -15.75 -9.44 0.64
CA ASP A 819 -15.08 -9.87 -0.59
C ASP A 819 -14.53 -8.67 -1.38
N GLY A 820 -14.69 -7.45 -0.86
CA GLY A 820 -14.25 -6.20 -1.48
C GLY A 820 -15.18 -5.68 -2.58
N LYS A 821 -16.42 -6.16 -2.67
CA LYS A 821 -17.43 -5.61 -3.59
C LYS A 821 -18.13 -4.42 -2.93
N THR A 822 -18.45 -3.41 -3.72
CA THR A 822 -19.21 -2.24 -3.26
C THR A 822 -20.59 -2.65 -2.73
N ILE A 823 -20.88 -2.24 -1.49
CA ILE A 823 -22.23 -2.23 -0.91
C ILE A 823 -22.94 -0.96 -1.36
N GLU A 824 -22.33 0.20 -1.07
CA GLU A 824 -22.75 1.51 -1.58
C GLU A 824 -21.52 2.37 -1.89
N SER A 825 -21.59 3.14 -2.98
CA SER A 825 -20.61 4.19 -3.35
C SER A 825 -21.39 5.37 -3.91
N PHE A 826 -21.22 6.56 -3.33
CA PHE A 826 -21.86 7.79 -3.82
C PHE A 826 -21.06 9.02 -3.43
N ARG A 827 -21.22 10.11 -4.18
CA ARG A 827 -20.62 11.41 -3.87
C ARG A 827 -21.69 12.39 -3.40
N TYR A 828 -21.65 12.79 -2.13
CA TYR A 828 -22.48 13.90 -1.65
C TYR A 828 -21.84 15.26 -1.99
N ASN A 829 -22.64 16.33 -1.97
CA ASN A 829 -22.19 17.69 -2.27
C ASN A 829 -22.90 18.69 -1.36
N ASP A 830 -22.29 19.87 -1.20
CA ASP A 830 -22.83 21.01 -0.45
C ASP A 830 -23.69 21.95 -1.32
N LYS A 831 -23.80 21.66 -2.62
CA LYS A 831 -24.46 22.50 -3.63
C LYS A 831 -25.43 21.75 -4.53
N ALA A 832 -26.36 22.51 -5.10
CA ALA A 832 -27.24 22.09 -6.18
C ALA A 832 -26.52 21.17 -7.20
N PRO A 833 -27.07 19.98 -7.53
CA PRO A 833 -28.43 19.53 -7.22
C PRO A 833 -28.59 18.88 -5.83
N TRP A 834 -27.59 18.86 -4.95
CA TRP A 834 -27.76 18.40 -3.57
C TRP A 834 -28.46 19.47 -2.71
N PHE A 835 -29.00 19.06 -1.57
CA PHE A 835 -29.58 19.98 -0.60
C PHE A 835 -28.47 20.77 0.08
N GLU A 836 -28.64 22.08 0.21
CA GLU A 836 -27.61 22.96 0.78
C GLU A 836 -27.81 23.16 2.29
N SER A 837 -29.01 22.93 2.83
CA SER A 837 -29.25 23.09 4.28
C SER A 837 -28.48 22.11 5.19
N PRO A 838 -28.08 20.90 4.76
CA PRO A 838 -27.17 20.07 5.55
C PRO A 838 -25.73 20.61 5.65
N ASP A 839 -25.38 21.66 4.90
CA ASP A 839 -24.08 22.31 4.94
C ASP A 839 -24.01 23.37 6.06
N GLY A 840 -23.78 22.95 7.30
CA GLY A 840 -23.46 23.87 8.41
C GLY A 840 -24.65 24.61 9.02
N GLU A 841 -25.87 24.44 8.50
CA GLU A 841 -27.09 25.04 9.06
C GLU A 841 -27.80 24.16 10.11
N GLY A 842 -27.33 22.93 10.32
CA GLY A 842 -27.76 22.04 11.40
C GLY A 842 -28.34 20.69 10.98
N PRO A 843 -29.18 20.57 9.95
CA PRO A 843 -29.70 19.28 9.48
C PRO A 843 -28.61 18.31 9.03
N SER A 844 -28.87 17.02 9.18
CA SER A 844 -28.19 15.92 8.48
C SER A 844 -28.84 15.65 7.13
N LEU A 845 -28.15 14.89 6.28
CA LEU A 845 -28.66 14.33 5.04
C LEU A 845 -29.23 12.92 5.29
N VAL A 846 -30.53 12.74 5.06
CA VAL A 846 -31.30 11.51 5.35
C VAL A 846 -31.71 10.82 4.07
N ARG A 847 -31.49 9.51 3.97
CA ARG A 847 -31.96 8.66 2.87
C ARG A 847 -33.48 8.58 2.90
N ILE A 848 -34.14 8.92 1.79
CA ILE A 848 -35.60 8.77 1.65
C ILE A 848 -35.94 7.29 1.48
N SER A 849 -36.82 6.74 2.33
CA SER A 849 -37.29 5.34 2.22
C SER A 849 -36.13 4.34 2.03
N PRO A 850 -35.17 4.25 2.96
CA PRO A 850 -33.95 3.43 2.78
C PRO A 850 -34.25 1.97 2.42
N GLU A 851 -35.37 1.41 2.88
CA GLU A 851 -35.82 0.05 2.55
C GLU A 851 -36.10 -0.19 1.06
N LYS A 852 -36.26 0.87 0.25
CA LYS A 852 -36.43 0.77 -1.20
C LYS A 852 -35.10 0.74 -1.96
N ALA A 853 -33.96 0.90 -1.29
CA ALA A 853 -32.62 0.89 -1.89
C ALA A 853 -32.50 1.76 -3.16
N SER A 854 -33.02 2.99 -3.10
CA SER A 854 -32.88 3.95 -4.20
C SER A 854 -31.42 4.32 -4.44
N ASP A 855 -31.06 4.60 -5.70
CA ASP A 855 -29.69 4.95 -6.10
C ASP A 855 -29.08 6.03 -5.19
N PRO A 856 -27.99 5.73 -4.49
CA PRO A 856 -27.42 6.60 -3.49
C PRO A 856 -26.79 7.87 -4.06
N ASP A 857 -26.42 7.86 -5.35
CA ASP A 857 -25.71 8.95 -6.02
C ASP A 857 -26.67 10.03 -6.57
N MET A 858 -27.97 9.72 -6.60
CA MET A 858 -28.99 10.70 -6.95
C MET A 858 -29.32 11.59 -5.75
N ALA A 859 -29.09 12.90 -5.88
CA ALA A 859 -29.48 13.89 -4.86
C ALA A 859 -30.97 13.81 -4.46
N SER A 860 -31.85 13.38 -5.37
CA SER A 860 -33.29 13.18 -5.14
C SER A 860 -33.63 11.96 -4.27
N SER A 861 -32.65 11.09 -3.97
CA SER A 861 -32.76 9.99 -3.00
C SER A 861 -32.55 10.45 -1.56
N TRP A 862 -32.21 11.72 -1.35
CA TRP A 862 -31.90 12.30 -0.05
C TRP A 862 -32.83 13.45 0.30
N ARG A 863 -32.82 13.85 1.57
CA ARG A 863 -33.43 15.10 2.06
C ARG A 863 -32.72 15.59 3.33
N PRO A 864 -32.90 16.86 3.72
CA PRO A 864 -32.54 17.31 5.06
C PRO A 864 -33.38 16.61 6.14
N SER A 865 -32.81 16.39 7.32
CA SER A 865 -33.57 15.94 8.49
C SER A 865 -34.53 17.01 9.02
N THR A 866 -35.61 16.53 9.64
CA THR A 866 -36.66 17.36 10.25
C THR A 866 -36.13 18.17 11.44
N THR A 867 -35.11 17.68 12.14
CA THR A 867 -34.44 18.32 13.29
C THR A 867 -32.97 18.63 13.00
N ASP A 868 -32.40 19.60 13.71
CA ASP A 868 -30.95 19.84 13.64
C ASP A 868 -30.21 18.69 14.35
N ASN A 869 -29.01 18.37 13.87
CA ASN A 869 -28.18 17.22 14.23
C ASN A 869 -28.80 15.84 13.91
N GLY A 870 -29.83 15.80 13.08
CA GLY A 870 -30.40 14.54 12.63
C GLY A 870 -31.16 13.75 13.70
N ASN A 871 -31.37 12.46 13.43
CA ASN A 871 -32.05 11.52 14.34
C ASN A 871 -31.29 10.18 14.47
N PRO A 872 -29.99 10.21 14.84
CA PRO A 872 -29.12 9.04 14.81
C PRO A 872 -29.69 7.87 15.63
N GLY A 873 -29.69 6.69 15.02
CA GLY A 873 -30.24 5.44 15.54
C GLY A 873 -31.74 5.25 15.29
N THR A 874 -32.43 6.22 14.69
CA THR A 874 -33.90 6.21 14.49
C THR A 874 -34.31 6.79 13.12
N SER A 875 -35.60 6.88 12.84
CA SER A 875 -36.12 7.53 11.63
C SER A 875 -37.00 8.72 12.00
N ASP A 876 -36.89 9.80 11.23
CA ASP A 876 -37.74 10.98 11.34
C ASP A 876 -38.84 11.03 10.25
N ALA A 877 -39.02 9.93 9.52
CA ALA A 877 -40.09 9.75 8.57
C ALA A 877 -41.43 9.50 9.29
N TYR A 878 -42.53 9.98 8.70
CA TYR A 878 -43.88 9.70 9.15
C TYR A 878 -44.64 8.94 8.07
N SER A 879 -45.28 7.83 8.42
CA SER A 879 -46.03 7.03 7.46
C SER A 879 -47.32 7.72 7.00
N TYR A 880 -47.68 7.54 5.73
CA TYR A 880 -48.97 7.97 5.21
C TYR A 880 -50.11 7.03 5.63
N GLU A 881 -50.88 7.43 6.63
CA GLU A 881 -52.00 6.66 7.19
C GLU A 881 -53.34 6.83 6.43
N GLY A 882 -53.32 7.51 5.26
CA GLY A 882 -54.52 7.86 4.48
C GLY A 882 -55.01 9.30 4.70
N GLY A 883 -55.76 9.86 3.74
CA GLY A 883 -56.24 11.25 3.78
C GLY A 883 -56.14 11.97 2.42
N GLU A 884 -56.06 13.29 2.43
CA GLU A 884 -55.69 14.09 1.26
C GLU A 884 -54.15 14.03 1.09
N LEU A 885 -53.67 13.41 0.01
CA LEU A 885 -52.23 13.21 -0.24
C LEU A 885 -51.47 14.54 -0.34
N LEU A 886 -52.12 15.57 -0.87
CA LEU A 886 -51.59 16.93 -0.93
C LEU A 886 -51.31 17.46 0.48
N ASP A 887 -52.22 17.27 1.42
CA ASP A 887 -52.08 17.76 2.79
C ASP A 887 -50.90 17.11 3.51
N TYR A 888 -50.73 15.80 3.31
CA TYR A 888 -49.60 15.03 3.83
C TYR A 888 -48.25 15.50 3.25
N ALA A 889 -48.20 15.75 1.93
CA ALA A 889 -46.96 16.07 1.22
C ALA A 889 -46.44 17.51 1.46
N ILE A 890 -47.33 18.49 1.66
CA ILE A 890 -46.95 19.92 1.69
C ILE A 890 -47.49 20.70 2.90
N ASN A 891 -48.08 20.03 3.90
CA ASN A 891 -48.57 20.62 5.14
C ASN A 891 -49.57 21.79 4.90
N ALA A 892 -50.78 21.44 4.44
CA ALA A 892 -51.73 22.29 3.71
C ALA A 892 -52.44 23.45 4.43
N ASN A 893 -51.82 24.13 5.39
CA ASN A 893 -52.37 25.38 5.92
C ASN A 893 -52.23 26.59 4.97
N ARG A 894 -51.75 26.42 3.72
CA ARG A 894 -51.52 27.51 2.75
C ARG A 894 -52.45 27.41 1.53
N LYS A 895 -53.16 28.51 1.23
CA LYS A 895 -54.12 28.63 0.10
C LYS A 895 -53.51 28.56 -1.30
N LEU A 896 -52.19 28.63 -1.45
CA LEU A 896 -51.45 28.49 -2.72
C LEU A 896 -50.10 27.81 -2.43
N PRO A 897 -49.88 26.56 -2.89
CA PRO A 897 -48.68 25.80 -2.51
C PRO A 897 -47.46 26.07 -3.38
N ILE A 898 -47.63 26.70 -4.56
CA ILE A 898 -46.57 26.95 -5.53
C ILE A 898 -46.25 28.46 -5.56
N ARG A 899 -45.03 28.82 -5.16
CA ARG A 899 -44.39 30.11 -5.49
C ARG A 899 -43.75 29.99 -6.86
N TYR A 900 -43.74 31.06 -7.65
CA TYR A 900 -43.12 31.03 -8.97
C TYR A 900 -42.44 32.35 -9.32
N GLU A 901 -41.39 32.26 -10.14
CA GLU A 901 -40.68 33.40 -10.70
C GLU A 901 -40.14 33.10 -12.09
N PHE A 902 -39.89 34.13 -12.89
CA PHE A 902 -39.28 33.99 -14.21
C PHE A 902 -37.82 34.45 -14.16
N ILE A 903 -36.91 33.58 -14.59
CA ILE A 903 -35.52 33.92 -14.80
C ILE A 903 -35.28 34.13 -16.30
N LYS A 904 -34.45 35.14 -16.63
CA LYS A 904 -34.00 35.42 -18.00
C LYS A 904 -32.51 35.21 -18.09
N ASP A 905 -32.08 34.41 -19.06
CA ASP A 905 -30.70 34.31 -19.49
C ASP A 905 -30.53 35.18 -20.74
N LEU A 906 -29.96 36.37 -20.53
CA LEU A 906 -29.77 37.37 -21.58
C LEU A 906 -28.66 37.01 -22.57
N ASN A 907 -27.75 36.11 -22.20
CA ASN A 907 -26.67 35.68 -23.10
C ASN A 907 -27.18 34.68 -24.13
N ASN A 908 -28.17 33.88 -23.74
CA ASN A 908 -28.77 32.84 -24.57
C ASN A 908 -30.17 33.22 -25.10
N ASP A 909 -30.65 34.44 -24.85
CA ASP A 909 -31.99 34.91 -25.19
C ASP A 909 -33.13 33.95 -24.74
N THR A 910 -32.97 33.35 -23.56
CA THR A 910 -33.94 32.39 -23.01
C THR A 910 -34.56 32.84 -21.68
N THR A 911 -35.73 32.29 -21.37
CA THR A 911 -36.40 32.44 -20.09
C THR A 911 -36.85 31.08 -19.57
N SER A 912 -36.78 30.91 -18.25
CA SER A 912 -37.30 29.73 -17.55
C SER A 912 -38.25 30.16 -16.44
N LEU A 913 -39.27 29.34 -16.20
CA LEU A 913 -40.14 29.43 -15.04
C LEU A 913 -39.52 28.61 -13.90
N ILE A 914 -39.32 29.22 -12.75
CA ILE A 914 -39.01 28.54 -11.50
C ILE A 914 -40.29 28.39 -10.69
N CYS A 915 -40.50 27.22 -10.11
CA CYS A 915 -41.58 26.96 -9.19
C CYS A 915 -41.03 26.33 -7.91
N SER A 916 -41.43 26.87 -6.77
CA SER A 916 -40.99 26.46 -5.44
C SER A 916 -42.20 26.08 -4.58
N ILE A 917 -42.09 25.02 -3.78
CA ILE A 917 -43.12 24.61 -2.83
C ILE A 917 -42.49 24.43 -1.45
N SER A 918 -43.31 24.47 -0.40
CA SER A 918 -42.90 24.03 0.94
C SER A 918 -43.41 22.62 1.17
N ARG A 919 -42.53 21.65 1.40
CA ARG A 919 -42.85 20.23 1.63
C ARG A 919 -42.86 19.88 3.11
N ASN A 920 -43.56 18.80 3.44
CA ASN A 920 -43.36 18.10 4.69
C ASN A 920 -42.10 17.23 4.58
N LEU A 921 -41.03 17.57 5.29
CA LEU A 921 -39.74 16.86 5.16
C LEU A 921 -39.83 15.38 5.50
N GLY A 922 -40.56 14.99 6.55
CA GLY A 922 -40.68 13.57 6.95
C GLY A 922 -41.64 12.75 6.09
N ALA A 923 -42.18 13.30 5.00
CA ALA A 923 -43.14 12.61 4.13
C ALA A 923 -42.44 11.74 3.06
N ASP A 924 -41.69 10.73 3.51
CA ASP A 924 -40.88 9.89 2.62
C ASP A 924 -41.72 9.00 1.68
N ASP A 925 -42.98 8.74 2.04
CA ASP A 925 -43.89 7.90 1.26
C ASP A 925 -44.44 8.58 -0.01
N VAL A 926 -44.09 9.86 -0.25
CA VAL A 926 -44.51 10.59 -1.45
C VAL A 926 -43.35 10.97 -2.35
N LEU A 927 -43.64 10.94 -3.65
CA LEU A 927 -42.83 11.56 -4.68
C LEU A 927 -43.50 12.87 -5.07
N ILE A 928 -42.71 13.95 -5.02
CA ILE A 928 -43.15 15.30 -5.37
C ILE A 928 -42.36 15.73 -6.60
N THR A 929 -43.05 16.00 -7.71
CA THR A 929 -42.43 16.51 -8.93
C THR A 929 -43.15 17.75 -9.44
N MET A 930 -42.39 18.64 -10.09
CA MET A 930 -42.95 19.77 -10.81
C MET A 930 -42.88 19.48 -12.29
N GLU A 931 -43.99 19.57 -13.01
CA GLU A 931 -44.03 19.40 -14.46
C GLU A 931 -44.35 20.74 -15.12
N PHE A 932 -43.67 21.06 -16.22
CA PHE A 932 -43.80 22.29 -16.98
C PHE A 932 -44.34 22.01 -18.38
N SER A 933 -45.06 22.98 -18.94
CA SER A 933 -45.61 22.88 -20.29
C SER A 933 -45.68 24.25 -20.95
N THR A 934 -45.58 24.27 -22.28
CA THR A 934 -45.82 25.47 -23.10
C THR A 934 -47.20 25.44 -23.80
N ASN A 935 -47.89 24.29 -23.77
CA ASN A 935 -49.10 24.07 -24.58
C ASN A 935 -50.21 23.25 -23.88
N LEU A 936 -50.02 22.84 -22.62
CA LEU A 936 -50.88 21.97 -21.81
C LEU A 936 -51.06 20.51 -22.28
N ASN A 937 -50.54 20.15 -23.46
CA ASN A 937 -50.59 18.78 -23.99
C ASN A 937 -49.31 18.02 -23.64
N ASP A 938 -48.17 18.66 -23.85
CA ASP A 938 -46.84 18.09 -23.62
C ASP A 938 -46.31 18.62 -22.29
N TRP A 939 -45.91 17.72 -21.39
CA TRP A 939 -45.44 18.04 -20.05
C TRP A 939 -44.05 17.45 -19.84
N ASP A 940 -43.10 18.30 -19.50
CA ASP A 940 -41.73 17.92 -19.16
C ASP A 940 -41.54 18.02 -17.66
N GLU A 941 -40.84 17.07 -17.06
CA GLU A 941 -40.43 17.19 -15.67
C GLU A 941 -39.44 18.35 -15.50
N GLY A 942 -39.58 19.07 -14.39
CA GLY A 942 -38.75 20.18 -14.03
C GLY A 942 -37.35 19.76 -13.64
N ILE A 943 -36.37 20.59 -13.99
CA ILE A 943 -34.99 20.45 -13.53
C ILE A 943 -34.96 20.80 -12.04
N PHE A 944 -34.67 19.82 -11.17
CA PHE A 944 -34.50 20.06 -9.74
C PHE A 944 -33.32 21.01 -9.51
N LEU A 945 -33.50 22.02 -8.67
CA LEU A 945 -32.45 23.00 -8.39
C LEU A 945 -31.83 22.81 -7.01
N SER A 946 -32.57 23.03 -5.92
CA SER A 946 -32.19 22.73 -4.52
C SER A 946 -33.29 23.24 -3.56
N ASP A 947 -33.02 23.24 -2.25
CA ASP A 947 -33.83 23.86 -1.19
C ASP A 947 -33.51 25.33 -0.90
N SER A 948 -32.43 25.90 -1.47
CA SER A 948 -31.86 27.17 -0.98
C SER A 948 -31.84 28.35 -1.96
N LEU A 949 -32.38 28.20 -3.17
CA LEU A 949 -32.30 29.23 -4.24
C LEU A 949 -32.60 30.67 -3.80
N ASN A 950 -33.48 30.87 -2.81
CA ASN A 950 -33.89 32.18 -2.29
C ASN A 950 -34.31 32.20 -0.80
N SER A 951 -34.16 31.11 -0.04
CA SER A 951 -34.56 31.07 1.38
C SER A 951 -33.71 30.10 2.20
N SER A 952 -33.55 30.38 3.50
CA SER A 952 -32.92 29.49 4.48
C SER A 952 -33.93 28.46 5.04
N ASP A 953 -35.04 28.20 4.34
CA ASP A 953 -36.10 27.29 4.79
C ASP A 953 -35.88 25.91 4.17
N LYS A 954 -35.33 24.96 4.95
CA LYS A 954 -35.10 23.57 4.53
C LYS A 954 -36.34 22.81 4.04
N ASN A 955 -37.54 23.35 4.29
CA ASN A 955 -38.78 22.79 3.76
C ASN A 955 -39.07 23.23 2.32
N GLU A 956 -38.41 24.28 1.81
CA GLU A 956 -38.62 24.72 0.44
C GLU A 956 -37.88 23.81 -0.55
N ILE A 957 -38.50 23.50 -1.69
CA ILE A 957 -37.83 22.86 -2.82
C ILE A 957 -38.27 23.52 -4.11
N SER A 958 -37.34 23.64 -5.06
CA SER A 958 -37.54 24.40 -6.30
C SER A 958 -37.15 23.61 -7.54
N TRP A 959 -37.90 23.83 -8.62
CA TRP A 959 -37.63 23.31 -9.95
C TRP A 959 -37.66 24.42 -10.99
N LYS A 960 -36.93 24.20 -12.08
CA LYS A 960 -36.85 25.09 -13.23
C LYS A 960 -37.33 24.40 -14.50
N SER A 961 -38.12 25.11 -15.28
CA SER A 961 -38.51 24.67 -16.61
C SER A 961 -37.30 24.65 -17.57
N HIS A 962 -37.35 23.79 -18.57
CA HIS A 962 -36.44 23.88 -19.71
C HIS A 962 -36.45 25.32 -20.28
N PRO A 963 -35.29 25.87 -20.67
CA PRO A 963 -35.20 27.23 -21.20
C PRO A 963 -36.02 27.34 -22.50
N ILE A 964 -36.82 28.40 -22.62
CA ILE A 964 -37.52 28.74 -23.86
C ILE A 964 -37.07 30.09 -24.38
N SER A 965 -37.12 30.31 -25.69
CA SER A 965 -36.77 31.62 -26.26
C SER A 965 -37.64 32.73 -25.69
N ILE A 966 -37.04 33.86 -25.31
CA ILE A 966 -37.74 35.08 -24.84
C ILE A 966 -38.71 35.61 -25.91
N ASN A 967 -38.45 35.31 -27.18
CA ASN A 967 -39.28 35.72 -28.32
C ASN A 967 -40.44 34.75 -28.62
N SER A 968 -40.58 33.66 -27.86
CA SER A 968 -41.65 32.68 -28.06
C SER A 968 -42.97 33.20 -27.44
N PRO A 969 -44.06 33.40 -28.21
CA PRO A 969 -45.30 34.00 -27.72
C PRO A 969 -46.20 33.06 -26.90
N GLY A 970 -45.62 32.07 -26.20
CA GLY A 970 -46.34 31.04 -25.47
C GLY A 970 -46.58 31.37 -24.00
N LYS A 971 -47.73 30.91 -23.47
CA LYS A 971 -47.94 30.83 -22.01
C LYS A 971 -47.09 29.67 -21.47
N GLN A 972 -46.46 29.86 -20.31
CA GLN A 972 -45.84 28.76 -19.56
C GLN A 972 -46.80 28.29 -18.47
N PHE A 973 -46.87 26.98 -18.29
CA PHE A 973 -47.70 26.32 -17.30
C PHE A 973 -46.81 25.46 -16.41
N ALA A 974 -47.17 25.37 -15.14
CA ALA A 974 -46.56 24.47 -14.18
C ALA A 974 -47.67 23.71 -13.44
N ARG A 975 -47.43 22.44 -13.11
CA ARG A 975 -48.30 21.67 -12.22
C ARG A 975 -47.45 20.88 -11.24
N LEU A 976 -47.93 20.83 -10.01
CA LEU A 976 -47.41 19.97 -8.96
C LEU A 976 -48.04 18.59 -9.10
N LYS A 977 -47.20 17.56 -9.19
CA LYS A 977 -47.62 16.16 -9.22
C LYS A 977 -47.12 15.50 -7.94
N ILE A 978 -48.04 14.91 -7.20
CA ILE A 978 -47.75 14.16 -5.98
C ILE A 978 -48.32 12.76 -6.16
N SER A 979 -47.47 11.77 -5.96
CA SER A 979 -47.86 10.37 -5.97
C SER A 979 -47.24 9.65 -4.79
N THR A 980 -47.93 8.64 -4.27
CA THR A 980 -47.32 7.71 -3.31
C THR A 980 -46.19 6.93 -4.00
N ARG A 981 -45.09 6.70 -3.30
CA ARG A 981 -43.94 5.96 -3.81
C ARG A 981 -44.18 4.46 -3.85
#